data_AF-A0A8T0JJ56-F1
#
_entry.id   AF-A0A8T0JJ56-F1
#
_cell.length_a   1.000
_cell.length_b   1.000
_cell.length_c   1.000
_cell.angle_alpha   90.00
_cell.angle_beta   90.00
_cell.angle_gamma   90.00
#
_symmetry.space_group_name_H-M   'P 1'
#
loop_
_entity.id
_entity.type
_entity.pdbx_description
1 polymer ?
#
loop_
_entity_poly.entity_id
_entity_poly.type
_entity_poly.pdbx_seq_one_letter_code
_entity_poly.pdbx_strand_id
1 'polypeptide(L)'
;MEKVVLLFLYMLVVVVPSAFADSNQKLEVQKQLKKLNRPPVRSIKSPDGDIIDCVHVSHQLALDHPNLKNHKIQMKPNFHPEGHPFGESKVSSNSKPITQLWHQNGRCPQGTIPVRRTSKNDILRASSIQQFGKKKERSFPQPKPAKPLPDSGHEHAIAYVEGDKYYGAKATINVWKPKVQQSHEFSLSQMWILAGSFDKDLNSIEAGWQVSRELYGDNNTRLFTYWTRDAYKATGCYNLRCSGFIQINRDIALGASISPLSKYNSSQYYISILVWKDPKDGNWWMKYGSDHVMGYWPASLFSHLSDSASMIEWGGEVVNSESDGQHTTTQMGSGHFPEEGFGKASYFKNIQIVDGNNKLIDPQDLGTHSDKDSCYNVHTRSARDWGNYFYYGGPARVSRRGRRESAAQLCYDEFFAALRGKVASSEGSVRYPLISKCGYIGRLEIQPFISNSGKALKLENFPGGSETFETVLKFCYGLLVDFSPDNIAALRCASEFLEMTKELEDGNLISKTEAFLTFVVLSSWKDTITVLKSCENLSPWAENLQIVRRCCDSIAWKASKDDHTSEDAAPNQESWWFNDVATFRIDHFIRIISAIRAKGTRAEIIGKCIIEYAKKWLPGMDVEIEGLRGYGHEKYNL
;
A
#
# COMPACT_ATOMS: atom_id res chain seq x y z
N MET A 1 -66.53 -2.30 0.22
CA MET A 1 -66.11 -1.87 -1.13
C MET A 1 -64.76 -1.15 -1.13
N GLU A 2 -64.51 -0.22 -0.20
CA GLU A 2 -63.26 0.59 -0.17
C GLU A 2 -61.96 -0.22 -0.17
N LYS A 3 -61.87 -1.32 0.60
CA LYS A 3 -60.66 -2.18 0.61
C LYS A 3 -60.37 -2.86 -0.71
N VAL A 4 -61.41 -3.20 -1.50
CA VAL A 4 -61.26 -3.83 -2.82
C VAL A 4 -60.81 -2.81 -3.85
N VAL A 5 -61.34 -1.58 -3.79
CA VAL A 5 -60.92 -0.47 -4.65
C VAL A 5 -59.46 -0.08 -4.39
N LEU A 6 -59.03 -0.03 -3.11
CA LEU A 6 -57.62 0.22 -2.78
C LEU A 6 -56.68 -0.88 -3.29
N LEU A 7 -57.07 -2.15 -3.19
CA LEU A 7 -56.30 -3.28 -3.74
C LEU A 7 -56.21 -3.20 -5.27
N PHE A 8 -57.30 -2.85 -5.94
CA PHE A 8 -57.33 -2.71 -7.39
C PHE A 8 -56.47 -1.52 -7.87
N LEU A 9 -56.53 -0.39 -7.16
CA LEU A 9 -55.67 0.77 -7.41
C LEU A 9 -54.20 0.46 -7.13
N TYR A 10 -53.88 -0.26 -6.05
CA TYR A 10 -52.51 -0.72 -5.76
C TYR A 10 -51.98 -1.66 -6.86
N MET A 11 -52.80 -2.60 -7.33
CA MET A 11 -52.42 -3.48 -8.44
C MET A 11 -52.17 -2.69 -9.74
N LEU A 12 -53.02 -1.72 -10.08
CA LEU A 12 -52.88 -0.89 -11.29
C LEU A 12 -51.72 0.10 -11.22
N VAL A 13 -51.46 0.70 -10.05
CA VAL A 13 -50.47 1.77 -9.89
C VAL A 13 -49.08 1.22 -9.56
N VAL A 14 -48.97 0.10 -8.86
CA VAL A 14 -47.69 -0.42 -8.38
C VAL A 14 -47.29 -1.72 -9.08
N VAL A 15 -48.20 -2.71 -9.14
CA VAL A 15 -47.86 -4.06 -9.64
C VAL A 15 -47.77 -4.11 -11.16
N VAL A 16 -48.70 -3.46 -11.87
CA VAL A 16 -48.70 -3.44 -13.33
C VAL A 16 -47.46 -2.70 -13.89
N PRO A 17 -47.10 -1.47 -13.44
CA PRO A 17 -45.91 -0.77 -13.95
C PRO A 17 -44.60 -1.48 -13.61
N SER A 18 -44.49 -2.12 -12.43
CA SER A 18 -43.30 -2.89 -12.05
C SER A 18 -43.14 -4.17 -12.88
N ALA A 19 -44.23 -4.88 -13.18
CA ALA A 19 -44.21 -6.03 -14.08
C ALA A 19 -43.86 -5.63 -15.53
N PHE A 20 -44.38 -4.50 -16.02
CA PHE A 20 -44.00 -3.96 -17.32
C PHE A 20 -42.53 -3.53 -17.38
N ALA A 21 -42.00 -2.91 -16.32
CA ALA A 21 -40.59 -2.54 -16.22
C ALA A 21 -39.66 -3.77 -16.23
N ASP A 22 -39.98 -4.82 -15.47
CA ASP A 22 -39.21 -6.08 -15.46
C ASP A 22 -39.26 -6.80 -16.82
N SER A 23 -40.41 -6.81 -17.50
CA SER A 23 -40.55 -7.36 -18.86
C SER A 23 -39.68 -6.61 -19.88
N ASN A 24 -39.70 -5.27 -19.85
CA ASN A 24 -38.88 -4.44 -20.73
C ASN A 24 -37.38 -4.63 -20.47
N GLN A 25 -36.96 -4.72 -19.20
CA GLN A 25 -35.58 -4.98 -18.84
C GLN A 25 -35.12 -6.36 -19.33
N LYS A 26 -35.95 -7.40 -19.20
CA LYS A 26 -35.64 -8.74 -19.73
C LYS A 26 -35.46 -8.73 -21.24
N LEU A 27 -36.33 -8.03 -21.98
CA LEU A 27 -36.23 -7.91 -23.43
C LEU A 27 -34.95 -7.18 -23.86
N GLU A 28 -34.61 -6.09 -23.18
CA GLU A 28 -33.41 -5.31 -23.49
C GLU A 28 -32.13 -6.12 -23.23
N VAL A 29 -32.08 -6.85 -22.12
CA VAL A 29 -30.96 -7.76 -21.83
C VAL A 29 -30.85 -8.87 -22.88
N GLN A 30 -31.96 -9.45 -23.34
CA GLN A 30 -31.94 -10.45 -24.41
C GLN A 30 -31.40 -9.88 -25.74
N LYS A 31 -31.84 -8.67 -26.13
CA LYS A 31 -31.32 -7.98 -27.32
C LYS A 31 -29.82 -7.75 -27.22
N GLN A 32 -29.36 -7.27 -26.07
CA GLN A 32 -27.94 -7.02 -25.80
C GLN A 32 -27.12 -8.32 -25.87
N LEU A 33 -27.60 -9.42 -25.26
CA LEU A 33 -26.94 -10.73 -25.34
C LEU A 33 -26.81 -11.24 -26.77
N LYS A 34 -27.86 -11.11 -27.58
CA LYS A 34 -27.85 -11.52 -29.00
C LYS A 34 -26.86 -10.70 -29.82
N LYS A 35 -26.68 -9.43 -29.48
CA LYS A 35 -25.68 -8.56 -30.12
C LYS A 35 -24.26 -8.99 -29.75
N LEU A 36 -24.01 -9.20 -28.46
CA LEU A 36 -22.68 -9.48 -27.91
C LEU A 36 -22.18 -10.89 -28.22
N ASN A 37 -23.03 -11.89 -28.05
CA ASN A 37 -22.66 -13.29 -28.26
C ASN A 37 -22.87 -13.67 -29.72
N ARG A 38 -21.80 -13.54 -30.50
CA ARG A 38 -21.78 -13.95 -31.91
C ARG A 38 -21.98 -15.47 -32.04
N PRO A 39 -22.61 -15.96 -33.12
CA PRO A 39 -22.73 -17.39 -33.37
C PRO A 39 -21.35 -18.07 -33.34
N PRO A 40 -21.10 -18.99 -32.40
CA PRO A 40 -19.81 -19.67 -32.31
C PRO A 40 -19.71 -20.77 -33.37
N VAL A 41 -18.52 -20.97 -33.91
CA VAL A 41 -18.16 -22.19 -34.67
C VAL A 41 -18.03 -23.38 -33.73
N ARG A 42 -17.54 -23.13 -32.51
CA ARG A 42 -17.39 -24.12 -31.44
C ARG A 42 -17.46 -23.41 -30.09
N SER A 43 -18.03 -24.06 -29.07
CA SER A 43 -17.95 -23.60 -27.69
C SER A 43 -17.13 -24.57 -26.85
N ILE A 44 -16.32 -24.04 -25.94
CA ILE A 44 -15.48 -24.80 -25.02
C ILE A 44 -15.89 -24.40 -23.61
N LYS A 45 -16.38 -25.36 -22.81
CA LYS A 45 -16.69 -25.14 -21.41
C LYS A 45 -15.41 -25.24 -20.60
N SER A 46 -15.05 -24.20 -19.85
CA SER A 46 -13.88 -24.15 -19.00
C SER A 46 -14.16 -24.77 -17.62
N PRO A 47 -13.15 -25.33 -16.93
CA PRO A 47 -13.32 -25.88 -15.57
C PRO A 47 -13.84 -24.87 -14.53
N ASP A 48 -13.57 -23.58 -14.72
CA ASP A 48 -14.05 -22.49 -13.85
C ASP A 48 -15.49 -22.03 -14.17
N GLY A 49 -16.17 -22.69 -15.10
CA GLY A 49 -17.57 -22.42 -15.46
C GLY A 49 -17.74 -21.46 -16.64
N ASP A 50 -16.68 -20.80 -17.11
CA ASP A 50 -16.74 -19.97 -18.31
C ASP A 50 -17.08 -20.82 -19.55
N ILE A 51 -17.71 -20.18 -20.55
CA ILE A 51 -17.84 -20.71 -21.89
C ILE A 51 -17.02 -19.83 -22.83
N ILE A 52 -16.07 -20.44 -23.53
CA ILE A 52 -15.28 -19.77 -24.57
C ILE A 52 -15.86 -20.13 -25.93
N ASP A 53 -16.39 -19.13 -26.61
CA ASP A 53 -16.95 -19.21 -27.95
C ASP A 53 -15.86 -18.91 -28.99
N CYS A 54 -15.59 -19.87 -29.85
CA CYS A 54 -14.71 -19.70 -30.98
C CYS A 54 -15.49 -19.03 -32.12
N VAL A 55 -15.31 -17.74 -32.27
CA VAL A 55 -16.01 -16.91 -33.26
C VAL A 55 -15.13 -16.73 -34.48
N HIS A 56 -15.69 -16.84 -35.68
CA HIS A 56 -14.92 -16.58 -36.91
C HIS A 56 -14.33 -15.16 -36.87
N VAL A 57 -13.06 -14.99 -37.27
CA VAL A 57 -12.33 -13.73 -37.10
C VAL A 57 -13.02 -12.54 -37.77
N SER A 58 -13.74 -12.76 -38.88
CA SER A 58 -14.51 -11.73 -39.59
C SER A 58 -15.87 -11.39 -38.97
N HIS A 59 -16.32 -12.12 -37.94
CA HIS A 59 -17.62 -11.88 -37.28
C HIS A 59 -17.47 -11.21 -35.92
N GLN A 60 -16.24 -10.91 -35.49
CA GLN A 60 -15.97 -10.31 -34.19
C GLN A 60 -16.62 -8.93 -34.03
N LEU A 61 -16.97 -8.57 -32.80
CA LEU A 61 -17.64 -7.30 -32.47
C LEU A 61 -16.83 -6.07 -32.86
N ALA A 62 -15.50 -6.18 -32.97
CA ALA A 62 -14.63 -5.08 -33.38
C ALA A 62 -15.09 -4.39 -34.66
N LEU A 63 -15.59 -5.17 -35.63
CA LEU A 63 -15.98 -4.71 -36.96
C LEU A 63 -17.36 -4.00 -36.98
N ASP A 64 -18.11 -4.04 -35.88
CA ASP A 64 -19.34 -3.24 -35.74
C ASP A 64 -19.03 -1.75 -35.53
N HIS A 65 -17.76 -1.39 -35.23
CA HIS A 65 -17.36 0.00 -35.07
C HIS A 65 -17.60 0.76 -36.39
N PRO A 66 -18.21 1.96 -36.39
CA PRO A 66 -18.51 2.71 -37.62
C PRO A 66 -17.29 2.88 -38.53
N ASN A 67 -16.12 3.18 -37.95
CA ASN A 67 -14.87 3.36 -38.68
C ASN A 67 -14.23 2.04 -39.18
N LEU A 68 -14.75 0.87 -38.78
CA LEU A 68 -14.15 -0.44 -39.07
C LEU A 68 -15.05 -1.37 -39.91
N LYS A 69 -16.23 -0.92 -40.36
CA LYS A 69 -17.20 -1.76 -41.09
C LYS A 69 -16.64 -2.47 -42.33
N ASN A 70 -15.65 -1.87 -42.99
CA ASN A 70 -14.97 -2.42 -44.18
C ASN A 70 -13.47 -2.63 -43.96
N HIS A 71 -13.04 -2.70 -42.69
CA HIS A 71 -11.64 -2.81 -42.35
C HIS A 71 -11.08 -4.17 -42.78
N LYS A 72 -9.98 -4.15 -43.53
CA LYS A 72 -9.25 -5.37 -43.90
C LYS A 72 -8.43 -5.84 -42.71
N ILE A 73 -8.81 -6.98 -42.14
CA ILE A 73 -8.11 -7.55 -40.98
C ILE A 73 -6.66 -7.91 -41.37
N GLN A 74 -5.70 -7.33 -40.66
CA GLN A 74 -4.31 -7.74 -40.69
C GLN A 74 -4.08 -8.93 -39.77
N MET A 75 -3.50 -10.02 -40.29
CA MET A 75 -3.23 -11.24 -39.53
C MET A 75 -1.84 -11.28 -38.90
N LYS A 76 -0.99 -10.28 -39.17
CA LYS A 76 0.32 -10.09 -38.57
C LYS A 76 0.75 -8.63 -38.68
N PRO A 77 1.56 -8.12 -37.75
CA PRO A 77 2.21 -6.82 -37.87
C PRO A 77 3.23 -6.85 -39.03
N ASN A 78 3.57 -5.67 -39.55
CA ASN A 78 4.64 -5.49 -40.52
C ASN A 78 6.01 -5.56 -39.82
N PHE A 79 6.12 -4.97 -38.63
CA PHE A 79 7.36 -4.90 -37.88
C PHE A 79 7.16 -5.27 -36.40
N HIS A 80 8.15 -5.95 -35.85
CA HIS A 80 8.28 -6.15 -34.40
C HIS A 80 9.38 -5.21 -33.89
N PRO A 81 9.27 -4.68 -32.66
CA PRO A 81 10.34 -3.89 -32.08
C PRO A 81 11.63 -4.71 -31.94
N GLU A 82 12.76 -4.14 -32.36
CA GLU A 82 14.07 -4.73 -32.18
C GLU A 82 14.54 -4.52 -30.74
N GLY A 83 15.08 -5.54 -30.07
CA GLY A 83 15.55 -5.38 -28.70
C GLY A 83 16.34 -6.56 -28.21
N HIS A 84 17.31 -6.30 -27.33
CA HIS A 84 18.00 -7.37 -26.62
C HIS A 84 17.02 -8.01 -25.62
N PRO A 85 16.80 -9.33 -25.67
CA PRO A 85 16.15 -10.01 -24.56
C PRO A 85 17.13 -9.93 -23.38
N PHE A 86 16.90 -9.00 -22.45
CA PHE A 86 17.37 -9.24 -21.08
C PHE A 86 16.81 -10.60 -20.70
N GLY A 87 17.73 -11.51 -20.39
CA GLY A 87 17.48 -12.94 -20.45
C GLY A 87 16.10 -13.30 -19.93
N GLU A 88 15.35 -14.05 -20.73
CA GLU A 88 14.63 -15.16 -20.15
C GLU A 88 15.72 -15.99 -19.47
N SER A 89 16.02 -15.64 -18.21
CA SER A 89 17.06 -16.27 -17.43
C SER A 89 16.86 -17.76 -17.61
N LYS A 90 17.90 -18.47 -18.05
CA LYS A 90 17.97 -19.95 -18.12
C LYS A 90 17.87 -20.59 -16.72
N VAL A 91 17.15 -19.96 -15.80
CA VAL A 91 16.65 -20.54 -14.56
C VAL A 91 15.29 -21.13 -14.91
N SER A 92 15.33 -22.40 -15.28
CA SER A 92 14.20 -23.27 -15.62
C SER A 92 13.56 -23.03 -17.00
N SER A 93 14.11 -23.71 -18.01
CA SER A 93 13.37 -24.19 -19.18
C SER A 93 12.24 -25.19 -18.83
N ASN A 94 11.77 -25.22 -17.58
CA ASN A 94 10.63 -26.02 -17.10
C ASN A 94 9.47 -25.13 -16.60
N SER A 95 9.46 -23.81 -16.82
CA SER A 95 8.23 -23.04 -16.58
C SER A 95 7.19 -23.46 -17.62
N LYS A 96 6.26 -24.34 -17.21
CA LYS A 96 5.11 -24.73 -18.04
C LYS A 96 4.47 -23.44 -18.59
N PRO A 97 4.14 -23.37 -19.90
CA PRO A 97 3.52 -22.19 -20.48
C PRO A 97 2.31 -21.82 -19.62
N ILE A 98 2.17 -20.54 -19.26
CA ILE A 98 0.99 -20.10 -18.53
C ILE A 98 -0.23 -20.41 -19.38
N THR A 99 -1.08 -21.25 -18.82
CA THR A 99 -2.31 -21.71 -19.46
C THR A 99 -3.48 -20.83 -19.03
N GLN A 100 -4.51 -20.76 -19.86
CA GLN A 100 -5.82 -20.35 -19.37
C GLN A 100 -6.60 -21.62 -19.06
N LEU A 101 -7.42 -21.63 -18.01
CA LEU A 101 -8.06 -22.88 -17.54
C LEU A 101 -8.86 -23.62 -18.62
N TRP A 102 -9.49 -22.88 -19.55
CA TRP A 102 -10.24 -23.44 -20.67
C TRP A 102 -9.40 -24.31 -21.62
N HIS A 103 -8.08 -24.15 -21.60
CA HIS A 103 -7.14 -24.97 -22.35
C HIS A 103 -7.16 -26.44 -21.98
N GLN A 104 -7.66 -26.78 -20.80
CA GLN A 104 -7.82 -28.18 -20.39
C GLN A 104 -8.87 -28.90 -21.26
N ASN A 105 -9.83 -28.17 -21.81
CA ASN A 105 -10.99 -28.73 -22.51
C ASN A 105 -10.98 -28.47 -24.02
N GLY A 106 -9.92 -27.86 -24.55
CA GLY A 106 -9.71 -27.73 -26.00
C GLY A 106 -8.99 -26.46 -26.45
N ARG A 107 -9.02 -26.23 -27.76
CA ARG A 107 -8.50 -25.02 -28.46
C ARG A 107 -9.48 -24.59 -29.54
N CYS A 108 -9.44 -23.31 -29.91
CA CYS A 108 -10.25 -22.81 -31.01
C CYS A 108 -9.68 -23.23 -32.37
N PRO A 109 -10.53 -23.56 -33.36
CA PRO A 109 -10.10 -23.95 -34.70
C PRO A 109 -9.44 -22.77 -35.44
N GLN A 110 -8.70 -23.07 -36.51
CA GLN A 110 -8.11 -22.05 -37.38
C GLN A 110 -9.18 -21.13 -37.98
N GLY A 111 -8.84 -19.85 -38.14
CA GLY A 111 -9.78 -18.83 -38.64
C GLY A 111 -10.78 -18.31 -37.59
N THR A 112 -10.66 -18.75 -36.34
CA THR A 112 -11.52 -18.29 -35.23
C THR A 112 -10.70 -17.67 -34.10
N ILE A 113 -11.37 -16.86 -33.28
CA ILE A 113 -10.84 -16.25 -32.05
C ILE A 113 -11.66 -16.69 -30.84
N PRO A 114 -11.04 -16.95 -29.68
CA PRO A 114 -11.75 -17.27 -28.45
C PRO A 114 -12.36 -16.01 -27.84
N VAL A 115 -13.66 -16.04 -27.61
CA VAL A 115 -14.42 -14.96 -26.96
C VAL A 115 -15.12 -15.53 -25.74
N ARG A 116 -14.89 -14.96 -24.55
CA ARG A 116 -15.66 -15.36 -23.36
C ARG A 116 -17.13 -14.97 -23.54
N ARG A 117 -18.03 -15.94 -23.47
CA ARG A 117 -19.47 -15.72 -23.59
C ARG A 117 -19.95 -14.77 -22.49
N THR A 118 -20.73 -13.77 -22.87
CA THR A 118 -21.38 -12.86 -21.93
C THR A 118 -22.66 -13.50 -21.40
N SER A 119 -22.81 -13.56 -20.08
CA SER A 119 -24.01 -14.10 -19.43
C SER A 119 -25.04 -12.99 -19.12
N LYS A 120 -26.29 -13.38 -18.87
CA LYS A 120 -27.33 -12.46 -18.37
C LYS A 120 -26.88 -11.75 -17.08
N ASN A 121 -26.27 -12.51 -16.17
CA ASN A 121 -25.79 -11.98 -14.90
C ASN A 121 -24.65 -10.98 -15.08
N ASP A 122 -23.82 -11.12 -16.13
CA ASP A 122 -22.78 -10.13 -16.42
C ASP A 122 -23.38 -8.76 -16.73
N ILE A 123 -24.46 -8.72 -17.53
CA ILE A 123 -25.14 -7.47 -17.89
C ILE A 123 -25.85 -6.87 -16.69
N LEU A 124 -26.51 -7.69 -15.87
CA LEU A 124 -27.27 -7.23 -14.71
C LEU A 124 -26.42 -6.71 -13.55
N ARG A 125 -25.11 -7.04 -13.50
CA ARG A 125 -24.19 -6.47 -12.50
C ARG A 125 -23.74 -5.05 -12.85
N ALA A 126 -23.80 -4.65 -14.11
CA ALA A 126 -23.48 -3.29 -14.50
C ALA A 126 -24.57 -2.31 -14.00
N SER A 127 -24.20 -1.06 -13.72
CA SER A 127 -25.16 -0.03 -13.28
C SER A 127 -26.27 0.23 -14.29
N SER A 128 -25.99 0.05 -15.58
CA SER A 128 -26.98 0.06 -16.65
C SER A 128 -26.53 -0.78 -17.83
N ILE A 129 -27.49 -1.17 -18.68
CA ILE A 129 -27.22 -1.96 -19.88
C ILE A 129 -26.33 -1.17 -20.87
N GLN A 130 -26.49 0.16 -20.92
CA GLN A 130 -25.70 1.05 -21.77
C GLN A 130 -24.25 1.22 -21.29
N GLN A 131 -24.01 1.07 -19.99
CA GLN A 131 -22.68 1.15 -19.38
C GLN A 131 -21.96 -0.19 -19.34
N PHE A 132 -22.61 -1.29 -19.73
CA PHE A 132 -21.97 -2.61 -19.75
C PHE A 132 -20.69 -2.62 -20.61
N GLY A 133 -19.57 -2.99 -19.99
CA GLY A 133 -18.26 -3.06 -20.67
C GLY A 133 -17.49 -1.74 -20.71
N LYS A 134 -18.00 -0.67 -20.07
CA LYS A 134 -17.31 0.63 -19.92
C LYS A 134 -16.87 0.84 -18.45
N LYS A 135 -15.81 1.64 -18.23
CA LYS A 135 -15.43 2.10 -16.88
C LYS A 135 -16.40 3.20 -16.42
N LYS A 136 -16.64 3.28 -15.12
CA LYS A 136 -17.39 4.37 -14.47
C LYS A 136 -16.38 5.43 -14.02
N GLU A 137 -16.51 6.65 -14.54
CA GLU A 137 -15.71 7.84 -14.16
C GLU A 137 -14.17 7.75 -14.29
N ARG A 138 -13.50 8.88 -14.03
CA ARG A 138 -12.08 9.16 -14.33
C ARG A 138 -11.15 8.32 -13.43
N SER A 139 -10.65 7.21 -13.98
CA SER A 139 -9.75 6.27 -13.31
C SER A 139 -8.39 6.25 -14.00
N PHE A 140 -7.58 7.25 -13.70
CA PHE A 140 -6.21 7.32 -14.19
C PHE A 140 -5.30 7.92 -13.10
N PRO A 141 -4.05 7.43 -12.98
CA PRO A 141 -3.04 8.08 -12.17
C PRO A 141 -2.73 9.48 -12.73
N GLN A 142 -2.50 10.45 -11.84
CA GLN A 142 -1.85 11.71 -12.20
C GLN A 142 -0.66 11.92 -11.28
N PRO A 143 0.57 11.66 -11.74
CA PRO A 143 1.77 11.82 -10.91
C PRO A 143 2.03 13.27 -10.44
N LYS A 144 1.38 14.27 -11.06
CA LYS A 144 1.47 15.71 -10.72
C LYS A 144 0.15 16.42 -11.02
N PRO A 145 -0.89 16.24 -10.20
CA PRO A 145 -2.19 16.82 -10.51
C PRO A 145 -2.13 18.34 -10.37
N ALA A 146 -2.52 19.08 -11.41
CA ALA A 146 -2.52 20.55 -11.41
C ALA A 146 -3.55 21.14 -10.43
N LYS A 147 -4.50 20.32 -9.97
CA LYS A 147 -5.52 20.60 -8.96
C LYS A 147 -5.80 19.32 -8.17
N PRO A 148 -6.20 19.39 -6.89
CA PRO A 148 -6.72 18.22 -6.19
C PRO A 148 -7.84 17.59 -7.03
N LEU A 149 -7.63 16.36 -7.49
CA LEU A 149 -8.67 15.63 -8.21
C LEU A 149 -9.82 15.35 -7.22
N PRO A 150 -11.09 15.40 -7.68
CA PRO A 150 -12.19 14.84 -6.90
C PRO A 150 -11.82 13.41 -6.51
N ASP A 151 -12.14 13.03 -5.27
CA ASP A 151 -11.91 11.67 -4.79
C ASP A 151 -12.66 10.69 -5.69
N SER A 152 -11.94 10.10 -6.64
CA SER A 152 -12.50 9.15 -7.59
C SER A 152 -12.79 7.81 -6.91
N GLY A 153 -12.29 7.61 -5.67
CA GLY A 153 -12.23 6.32 -5.01
C GLY A 153 -11.18 5.38 -5.61
N HIS A 154 -10.42 5.79 -6.64
CA HIS A 154 -9.33 4.99 -7.19
C HIS A 154 -8.01 5.34 -6.52
N GLU A 155 -7.26 4.31 -6.10
CA GLU A 155 -5.94 4.47 -5.51
C GLU A 155 -4.90 3.66 -6.28
N HIS A 156 -3.73 4.27 -6.51
CA HIS A 156 -2.68 3.75 -7.37
C HIS A 156 -1.37 3.59 -6.63
N ALA A 157 -0.55 2.64 -7.09
CA ALA A 157 0.87 2.56 -6.79
C ALA A 157 1.61 2.17 -8.07
N ILE A 158 2.27 3.15 -8.69
CA ILE A 158 2.75 3.06 -10.07
C ILE A 158 4.18 3.56 -10.23
N ALA A 159 4.84 3.07 -11.27
CA ALA A 159 6.00 3.69 -11.90
C ALA A 159 5.60 4.28 -13.25
N TYR A 160 6.23 5.36 -13.69
CA TYR A 160 5.90 6.04 -14.94
C TYR A 160 7.13 6.64 -15.62
N VAL A 161 6.98 6.89 -16.92
CA VAL A 161 7.84 7.79 -17.69
C VAL A 161 6.99 8.78 -18.47
N GLU A 162 7.49 10.01 -18.54
CA GLU A 162 6.89 11.12 -19.27
C GLU A 162 7.95 11.69 -20.22
N GLY A 163 7.56 11.94 -21.46
CA GLY A 163 8.48 12.42 -22.50
C GLY A 163 7.76 12.72 -23.80
N ASP A 164 8.53 13.12 -24.81
CA ASP A 164 7.95 13.65 -26.05
C ASP A 164 7.16 12.61 -26.84
N LYS A 165 7.78 11.47 -27.17
CA LYS A 165 7.18 10.43 -28.01
C LYS A 165 7.61 9.02 -27.61
N TYR A 166 6.63 8.20 -27.28
CA TYR A 166 6.74 6.75 -27.10
C TYR A 166 5.87 6.01 -28.12
N TYR A 167 6.37 4.90 -28.63
CA TYR A 167 5.69 4.09 -29.65
C TYR A 167 5.28 2.72 -29.10
N GLY A 168 5.32 2.54 -27.79
CA GLY A 168 5.00 1.26 -27.17
C GLY A 168 5.69 1.07 -25.84
N ALA A 169 5.33 -0.02 -25.17
CA ALA A 169 5.86 -0.41 -23.90
C ALA A 169 5.76 -1.92 -23.68
N LYS A 170 6.68 -2.45 -22.88
CA LYS A 170 6.78 -3.86 -22.54
C LYS A 170 7.06 -4.01 -21.05
N ALA A 171 6.43 -5.00 -20.43
CA ALA A 171 6.79 -5.41 -19.09
C ALA A 171 6.45 -6.89 -18.83
N THR A 172 7.17 -7.47 -17.87
CA THR A 172 6.83 -8.76 -17.24
C THR A 172 6.20 -8.51 -15.88
N ILE A 173 5.01 -9.08 -15.67
CA ILE A 173 4.14 -8.81 -14.52
C ILE A 173 3.88 -10.13 -13.79
N ASN A 174 4.20 -10.24 -12.50
CA ASN A 174 3.76 -11.43 -11.75
C ASN A 174 2.25 -11.39 -11.46
N VAL A 175 1.64 -12.57 -11.43
CA VAL A 175 0.18 -12.71 -11.36
C VAL A 175 -0.24 -13.25 -10.00
N TRP A 176 -1.16 -12.57 -9.33
CA TRP A 176 -1.65 -12.89 -8.00
C TRP A 176 -3.18 -12.96 -7.95
N LYS A 177 -3.72 -13.43 -6.82
CA LYS A 177 -5.16 -13.44 -6.51
C LYS A 177 -5.45 -12.53 -5.31
N PRO A 178 -5.41 -11.20 -5.50
CA PRO A 178 -5.71 -10.27 -4.40
C PRO A 178 -7.13 -10.48 -3.88
N LYS A 179 -7.31 -10.32 -2.57
CA LYS A 179 -8.63 -10.27 -1.94
C LYS A 179 -9.26 -8.90 -2.20
N VAL A 180 -10.46 -8.90 -2.76
CA VAL A 180 -11.27 -7.69 -2.93
C VAL A 180 -12.39 -7.69 -1.88
N GLN A 181 -12.60 -6.58 -1.17
CA GLN A 181 -13.59 -6.47 -0.09
C GLN A 181 -15.00 -6.43 -0.65
N GLN A 182 -15.31 -5.45 -1.50
CA GLN A 182 -16.66 -5.26 -2.05
C GLN A 182 -16.80 -5.80 -3.49
N SER A 183 -18.04 -6.09 -3.91
CA SER A 183 -18.30 -6.62 -5.25
C SER A 183 -18.12 -5.59 -6.37
N HIS A 184 -18.27 -4.31 -6.05
CA HIS A 184 -18.08 -3.16 -6.94
C HIS A 184 -16.67 -2.57 -6.87
N GLU A 185 -15.80 -3.14 -6.02
CA GLU A 185 -14.38 -2.83 -6.03
C GLU A 185 -13.63 -3.78 -6.96
N PHE A 186 -12.40 -3.41 -7.30
CA PHE A 186 -11.49 -4.25 -8.07
C PHE A 186 -10.04 -4.05 -7.63
N SER A 187 -9.17 -4.94 -8.09
CA SER A 187 -7.71 -4.80 -8.01
C SER A 187 -7.09 -5.16 -9.35
N LEU A 188 -6.27 -4.26 -9.90
CA LEU A 188 -5.62 -4.39 -11.20
C LEU A 188 -4.10 -4.40 -11.06
N SER A 189 -3.45 -5.04 -12.01
CA SER A 189 -2.04 -4.84 -12.33
C SER A 189 -1.91 -4.68 -13.83
N GLN A 190 -1.45 -3.52 -14.29
CA GLN A 190 -1.51 -3.18 -15.71
C GLN A 190 -0.42 -2.19 -16.14
N MET A 191 -0.38 -1.99 -17.45
CA MET A 191 0.37 -0.95 -18.13
C MET A 191 -0.61 -0.03 -18.85
N TRP A 192 -0.37 1.28 -18.78
CA TRP A 192 -1.12 2.32 -19.48
C TRP A 192 -0.22 2.97 -20.54
N ILE A 193 -0.76 3.12 -21.75
CA ILE A 193 -0.15 3.87 -22.83
C ILE A 193 -1.05 5.09 -23.09
N LEU A 194 -0.54 6.27 -22.77
CA LEU A 194 -1.34 7.48 -22.63
C LEU A 194 -0.89 8.58 -23.60
N ALA A 195 -1.86 9.33 -24.13
CA ALA A 195 -1.62 10.56 -24.90
C ALA A 195 -2.80 11.53 -24.79
N GLY A 196 -2.51 12.83 -24.80
CA GLY A 196 -3.52 13.89 -24.69
C GLY A 196 -3.71 14.40 -23.26
N SER A 197 -4.78 15.16 -23.02
CA SER A 197 -5.01 15.81 -21.72
C SER A 197 -5.98 15.01 -20.85
N PHE A 198 -5.57 14.70 -19.63
CA PHE A 198 -6.34 13.94 -18.64
C PHE A 198 -7.80 14.42 -18.42
N ASP A 199 -8.05 15.74 -18.46
CA ASP A 199 -9.39 16.30 -18.19
C ASP A 199 -10.34 16.30 -19.40
N LYS A 200 -9.80 16.20 -20.62
CA LYS A 200 -10.54 16.54 -21.84
C LYS A 200 -10.62 15.36 -22.79
N ASP A 201 -9.48 14.92 -23.30
CA ASP A 201 -9.36 14.13 -24.52
C ASP A 201 -8.29 13.03 -24.43
N LEU A 202 -7.97 12.57 -23.21
CA LEU A 202 -7.04 11.48 -22.95
C LEU A 202 -7.38 10.24 -23.78
N ASN A 203 -6.39 9.75 -24.50
CA ASN A 203 -6.38 8.45 -25.17
C ASN A 203 -5.61 7.48 -24.27
N SER A 204 -6.15 6.28 -24.10
CA SER A 204 -5.53 5.24 -23.27
C SER A 204 -5.66 3.88 -23.93
N ILE A 205 -4.58 3.10 -23.89
CA ILE A 205 -4.57 1.66 -24.11
C ILE A 205 -4.03 1.01 -22.83
N GLU A 206 -4.77 0.05 -22.30
CA GLU A 206 -4.47 -0.61 -21.04
C GLU A 206 -4.44 -2.12 -21.23
N ALA A 207 -3.43 -2.77 -20.64
CA ALA A 207 -3.30 -4.21 -20.70
C ALA A 207 -2.66 -4.77 -19.42
N GLY A 208 -3.23 -5.84 -18.90
CA GLY A 208 -2.80 -6.40 -17.61
C GLY A 208 -3.66 -7.56 -17.13
N TRP A 209 -3.64 -7.80 -15.82
CA TRP A 209 -4.54 -8.74 -15.17
C TRP A 209 -5.37 -8.05 -14.09
N GLN A 210 -6.56 -8.57 -13.82
CA GLN A 210 -7.46 -8.00 -12.82
C GLN A 210 -8.28 -9.04 -12.06
N VAL A 211 -8.71 -8.66 -10.85
CA VAL A 211 -9.79 -9.31 -10.10
C VAL A 211 -10.93 -8.31 -9.98
N SER A 212 -12.04 -8.58 -10.67
CA SER A 212 -13.24 -7.71 -10.69
C SER A 212 -14.52 -8.55 -10.65
N ARG A 213 -15.18 -8.56 -9.48
CA ARG A 213 -16.46 -9.27 -9.30
C ARG A 213 -17.58 -8.63 -10.10
N GLU A 214 -17.59 -7.30 -10.22
CA GLU A 214 -18.56 -6.59 -11.05
C GLU A 214 -18.49 -7.07 -12.51
N LEU A 215 -17.29 -7.14 -13.09
CA LEU A 215 -17.14 -7.53 -14.49
C LEU A 215 -17.37 -9.03 -14.73
N TYR A 216 -16.87 -9.90 -13.86
CA TYR A 216 -16.79 -11.34 -14.16
C TYR A 216 -17.69 -12.23 -13.29
N GLY A 217 -18.14 -11.75 -12.14
CA GLY A 217 -19.01 -12.49 -11.21
C GLY A 217 -18.25 -13.45 -10.29
N ASP A 218 -16.92 -13.44 -10.34
CA ASP A 218 -16.05 -14.28 -9.53
C ASP A 218 -14.81 -13.52 -9.05
N ASN A 219 -13.97 -14.21 -8.28
CA ASN A 219 -12.69 -13.69 -7.77
C ASN A 219 -11.49 -14.23 -8.55
N ASN A 220 -11.68 -14.67 -9.80
CA ASN A 220 -10.58 -15.23 -10.57
C ASN A 220 -9.74 -14.10 -11.18
N THR A 221 -8.43 -14.29 -11.17
CA THR A 221 -7.51 -13.37 -11.84
C THR A 221 -7.58 -13.57 -13.34
N ARG A 222 -7.96 -12.53 -14.06
CA ARG A 222 -8.30 -12.61 -15.49
C ARG A 222 -7.44 -11.63 -16.29
N LEU A 223 -6.95 -12.10 -17.45
CA LEU A 223 -6.29 -11.24 -18.43
C LEU A 223 -7.31 -10.22 -18.93
N PHE A 224 -6.92 -8.95 -19.04
CA PHE A 224 -7.80 -7.95 -19.61
C PHE A 224 -7.06 -6.93 -20.47
N THR A 225 -7.85 -6.28 -21.30
CA THR A 225 -7.49 -5.02 -21.93
C THR A 225 -8.60 -4.00 -21.75
N TYR A 226 -8.22 -2.73 -21.80
CA TYR A 226 -9.13 -1.61 -21.92
C TYR A 226 -8.57 -0.59 -22.91
N TRP A 227 -9.42 0.21 -23.53
CA TRP A 227 -8.99 1.36 -24.31
C TRP A 227 -10.03 2.46 -24.23
N THR A 228 -9.66 3.72 -24.46
CA THR A 228 -10.57 4.87 -24.64
C THR A 228 -9.88 5.96 -25.46
N ARG A 229 -10.67 6.84 -26.10
CA ARG A 229 -10.17 8.00 -26.86
C ARG A 229 -10.63 9.35 -26.30
N ASP A 230 -11.38 9.35 -25.21
CA ASP A 230 -12.09 10.54 -24.72
C ASP A 230 -12.15 10.62 -23.19
N ALA A 231 -11.07 10.25 -22.52
CA ALA A 231 -10.95 10.29 -21.06
C ALA A 231 -12.12 9.57 -20.35
N TYR A 232 -12.45 8.36 -20.82
CA TYR A 232 -13.46 7.47 -20.23
C TYR A 232 -14.90 8.03 -20.26
N LYS A 233 -15.19 9.04 -21.10
CA LYS A 233 -16.48 9.72 -21.11
C LYS A 233 -17.55 8.94 -21.89
N ALA A 234 -17.39 8.81 -23.20
CA ALA A 234 -18.36 8.15 -24.07
C ALA A 234 -17.79 6.90 -24.74
N THR A 235 -16.48 6.89 -25.02
CA THR A 235 -15.80 5.78 -25.68
C THR A 235 -15.10 4.84 -24.71
N GLY A 236 -14.70 3.70 -25.25
CA GLY A 236 -13.85 2.75 -24.57
C GLY A 236 -14.53 1.44 -24.22
N CYS A 237 -13.71 0.43 -23.95
CA CYS A 237 -14.19 -0.94 -23.92
C CYS A 237 -13.27 -1.90 -23.16
N TYR A 238 -13.84 -2.66 -22.24
CA TYR A 238 -13.20 -3.85 -21.70
C TYR A 238 -13.20 -5.01 -22.71
N ASN A 239 -12.02 -5.57 -22.97
CA ASN A 239 -11.84 -6.78 -23.76
C ASN A 239 -12.55 -6.68 -25.13
N LEU A 240 -13.31 -7.72 -25.50
CA LEU A 240 -14.12 -7.79 -26.71
C LEU A 240 -15.61 -7.48 -26.46
N ARG A 241 -15.98 -6.81 -25.35
CA ARG A 241 -17.40 -6.55 -25.00
C ARG A 241 -18.05 -5.46 -25.84
N CYS A 242 -17.29 -4.78 -26.67
CA CYS A 242 -17.69 -3.69 -27.54
C CYS A 242 -16.67 -3.60 -28.69
N SER A 243 -17.01 -2.80 -29.70
CA SER A 243 -16.24 -2.69 -30.92
C SER A 243 -14.98 -1.83 -30.73
N GLY A 244 -13.80 -2.32 -31.13
CA GLY A 244 -12.56 -1.52 -31.14
C GLY A 244 -11.29 -2.36 -31.35
N PHE A 245 -10.97 -3.25 -30.40
CA PHE A 245 -9.81 -4.14 -30.50
C PHE A 245 -10.09 -5.29 -31.48
N ILE A 246 -9.24 -5.45 -32.49
CA ILE A 246 -9.33 -6.54 -33.47
C ILE A 246 -8.43 -7.67 -32.98
N GLN A 247 -9.03 -8.73 -32.43
CA GLN A 247 -8.30 -9.93 -32.05
C GLN A 247 -8.10 -10.84 -33.28
N ILE A 248 -6.91 -11.45 -33.36
CA ILE A 248 -6.53 -12.42 -34.40
C ILE A 248 -6.02 -13.74 -33.82
N ASN A 249 -5.58 -13.72 -32.56
CA ASN A 249 -5.05 -14.89 -31.88
C ASN A 249 -6.17 -15.87 -31.50
N ARG A 250 -5.93 -17.17 -31.71
CA ARG A 250 -6.89 -18.24 -31.39
C ARG A 250 -6.62 -18.96 -30.07
N ASP A 251 -5.49 -18.69 -29.45
CA ASP A 251 -4.94 -19.47 -28.34
C ASP A 251 -5.19 -18.80 -26.99
N ILE A 252 -5.33 -17.47 -26.94
CA ILE A 252 -5.51 -16.71 -25.70
C ILE A 252 -6.83 -15.92 -25.78
N ALA A 253 -7.65 -16.07 -24.75
CA ALA A 253 -8.96 -15.43 -24.63
C ALA A 253 -8.89 -14.24 -23.67
N LEU A 254 -9.23 -13.04 -24.15
CA LEU A 254 -9.37 -11.87 -23.27
C LEU A 254 -10.53 -12.08 -22.29
N GLY A 255 -10.31 -11.72 -21.03
CA GLY A 255 -11.25 -11.90 -19.95
C GLY A 255 -11.31 -13.31 -19.36
N ALA A 256 -10.54 -14.30 -19.85
CA ALA A 256 -10.48 -15.63 -19.26
C ALA A 256 -9.44 -15.73 -18.13
N SER A 257 -9.65 -16.68 -17.22
CA SER A 257 -8.82 -16.88 -16.02
C SER A 257 -7.40 -17.32 -16.36
N ILE A 258 -6.41 -16.70 -15.70
CA ILE A 258 -4.99 -17.04 -15.78
C ILE A 258 -4.68 -18.15 -14.78
N SER A 259 -3.92 -19.16 -15.18
CA SER A 259 -3.49 -20.24 -14.28
C SER A 259 -2.18 -20.89 -14.73
N PRO A 260 -1.25 -21.24 -13.81
CA PRO A 260 -1.31 -21.04 -12.35
C PRO A 260 -0.99 -19.60 -11.92
N LEU A 261 -1.21 -19.31 -10.62
CA LEU A 261 -0.97 -18.00 -9.99
C LEU A 261 0.17 -18.09 -8.96
N SER A 262 0.83 -16.95 -8.71
CA SER A 262 1.90 -16.82 -7.73
C SER A 262 1.40 -17.08 -6.31
N LYS A 263 2.29 -17.58 -5.46
CA LYS A 263 2.02 -17.87 -4.05
C LYS A 263 3.12 -17.30 -3.16
N TYR A 264 2.73 -16.81 -1.99
CA TYR A 264 3.63 -16.21 -1.02
C TYR A 264 4.71 -17.21 -0.59
N ASN A 265 5.98 -16.80 -0.65
CA ASN A 265 7.16 -17.63 -0.38
C ASN A 265 7.16 -18.98 -1.13
N SER A 266 6.61 -18.99 -2.34
CA SER A 266 6.47 -20.21 -3.13
C SER A 266 6.53 -19.88 -4.63
N SER A 267 6.07 -20.79 -5.48
CA SER A 267 6.12 -20.64 -6.94
C SER A 267 5.58 -19.29 -7.39
N GLN A 268 6.36 -18.61 -8.24
CA GLN A 268 6.02 -17.33 -8.85
C GLN A 268 5.69 -17.56 -10.32
N TYR A 269 4.61 -16.93 -10.80
CA TYR A 269 4.16 -16.99 -12.19
C TYR A 269 3.93 -15.59 -12.73
N TYR A 270 4.26 -15.38 -14.01
CA TYR A 270 4.26 -14.06 -14.63
C TYR A 270 3.76 -14.08 -16.07
N ILE A 271 3.15 -12.98 -16.49
CA ILE A 271 2.82 -12.72 -17.88
C ILE A 271 3.76 -11.66 -18.44
N SER A 272 4.08 -11.75 -19.73
CA SER A 272 4.75 -10.66 -20.45
C SER A 272 3.76 -10.01 -21.39
N ILE A 273 3.70 -8.69 -21.39
CA ILE A 273 2.85 -7.92 -22.30
C ILE A 273 3.76 -6.94 -23.06
N LEU A 274 3.58 -6.89 -24.37
CA LEU A 274 4.16 -5.87 -25.24
C LEU A 274 3.00 -5.22 -26.00
N VAL A 275 2.92 -3.90 -25.96
CA VAL A 275 2.04 -3.11 -26.84
C VAL A 275 2.91 -2.13 -27.61
N TRP A 276 2.77 -2.09 -28.93
CA TRP A 276 3.59 -1.21 -29.77
C TRP A 276 2.83 -0.73 -30.99
N LYS A 277 3.21 0.44 -31.50
CA LYS A 277 2.69 1.03 -32.72
C LYS A 277 3.52 0.53 -33.91
N ASP A 278 2.87 -0.10 -34.88
CA ASP A 278 3.54 -0.52 -36.11
C ASP A 278 3.96 0.71 -36.93
N PRO A 279 5.24 0.85 -37.31
CA PRO A 279 5.73 2.04 -38.02
C PRO A 279 5.11 2.28 -39.40
N LYS A 280 4.59 1.23 -40.05
CA LYS A 280 4.12 1.31 -41.44
C LYS A 280 2.65 1.68 -41.54
N ASP A 281 1.81 1.14 -40.67
CA ASP A 281 0.36 1.37 -40.72
C ASP A 281 -0.20 2.12 -39.50
N GLY A 282 0.62 2.30 -38.46
CA GLY A 282 0.26 3.04 -37.25
C GLY A 282 -0.63 2.26 -36.27
N ASN A 283 -0.97 1.00 -36.55
CA ASN A 283 -1.82 0.21 -35.66
C ASN A 283 -1.07 -0.16 -34.38
N TRP A 284 -1.78 -0.09 -33.24
CA TRP A 284 -1.24 -0.50 -31.95
C TRP A 284 -1.46 -2.00 -31.76
N TRP A 285 -0.40 -2.79 -31.91
CA TRP A 285 -0.41 -4.22 -31.72
C TRP A 285 -0.17 -4.60 -30.27
N MET A 286 -0.81 -5.69 -29.82
CA MET A 286 -0.57 -6.31 -28.53
C MET A 286 0.00 -7.72 -28.71
N LYS A 287 1.01 -8.07 -27.93
CA LYS A 287 1.57 -9.41 -27.80
C LYS A 287 1.54 -9.87 -26.34
N TYR A 288 1.18 -11.13 -26.14
CA TYR A 288 1.14 -11.82 -24.85
C TYR A 288 2.17 -12.95 -24.83
N GLY A 289 3.04 -12.96 -23.82
CA GLY A 289 4.19 -13.86 -23.76
C GLY A 289 5.21 -13.61 -24.89
N SER A 290 5.99 -14.63 -25.21
CA SER A 290 6.99 -14.61 -26.28
C SER A 290 6.35 -14.55 -27.68
N ASP A 291 5.28 -15.32 -27.90
CA ASP A 291 4.89 -15.75 -29.25
C ASP A 291 3.43 -15.44 -29.64
N HIS A 292 2.58 -14.96 -28.73
CA HIS A 292 1.16 -14.77 -29.02
C HIS A 292 0.84 -13.32 -29.38
N VAL A 293 0.95 -12.97 -30.66
CA VAL A 293 0.40 -11.70 -31.18
C VAL A 293 -1.11 -11.75 -31.08
N MET A 294 -1.69 -10.98 -30.17
CA MET A 294 -3.10 -11.01 -29.79
C MET A 294 -3.99 -10.39 -30.87
N GLY A 295 -3.61 -9.21 -31.34
CA GLY A 295 -4.47 -8.33 -32.11
C GLY A 295 -3.97 -6.90 -32.08
N TYR A 296 -4.79 -5.98 -32.56
CA TYR A 296 -4.43 -4.57 -32.62
C TYR A 296 -5.63 -3.62 -32.48
N TRP A 297 -5.33 -2.39 -32.06
CA TRP A 297 -6.22 -1.25 -32.17
C TRP A 297 -5.82 -0.42 -33.40
N PRO A 298 -6.74 -0.22 -34.36
CA PRO A 298 -6.48 0.67 -35.49
C PRO A 298 -6.17 2.10 -35.05
N ALA A 299 -5.18 2.73 -35.68
CA ALA A 299 -4.79 4.13 -35.38
C ALA A 299 -5.98 5.09 -35.47
N SER A 300 -6.91 4.83 -36.40
CA SER A 300 -8.13 5.61 -36.64
C SER A 300 -9.14 5.62 -35.48
N LEU A 301 -8.91 4.81 -34.43
CA LEU A 301 -9.70 4.88 -33.20
C LEU A 301 -9.29 6.05 -32.31
N PHE A 302 -8.08 6.57 -32.48
CA PHE A 302 -7.46 7.51 -31.55
C PHE A 302 -7.32 8.90 -32.17
N SER A 303 -7.34 9.93 -31.31
CA SER A 303 -6.97 11.29 -31.70
C SER A 303 -5.47 11.49 -31.49
N HIS A 304 -4.97 11.25 -30.28
CA HIS A 304 -3.59 11.53 -29.89
C HIS A 304 -2.67 10.32 -30.09
N LEU A 305 -3.09 9.12 -29.69
CA LEU A 305 -2.34 7.88 -29.95
C LEU A 305 -2.26 7.55 -31.45
N SER A 306 -2.93 8.30 -32.33
CA SER A 306 -2.72 8.21 -33.76
C SER A 306 -1.29 8.64 -34.17
N ASP A 307 -0.66 9.55 -33.41
CA ASP A 307 0.74 9.97 -33.57
C ASP A 307 1.67 9.14 -32.67
N SER A 308 1.62 9.36 -31.35
CA SER A 308 2.46 8.69 -30.36
C SER A 308 1.85 8.78 -28.96
N ALA A 309 2.40 8.01 -28.02
CA ALA A 309 2.16 8.19 -26.59
C ALA A 309 3.11 9.26 -26.02
N SER A 310 2.66 9.97 -24.99
CA SER A 310 3.46 10.97 -24.25
C SER A 310 3.77 10.52 -22.82
N MET A 311 3.07 9.49 -22.34
CA MET A 311 3.28 8.94 -21.01
C MET A 311 3.02 7.43 -21.03
N ILE A 312 3.85 6.70 -20.30
CA ILE A 312 3.70 5.27 -20.06
C ILE A 312 3.71 5.03 -18.56
N GLU A 313 2.75 4.27 -18.07
CA GLU A 313 2.65 3.92 -16.66
C GLU A 313 2.56 2.41 -16.48
N TRP A 314 3.04 1.92 -15.34
CA TRP A 314 2.98 0.53 -14.91
C TRP A 314 2.66 0.46 -13.44
N GLY A 315 1.81 -0.46 -13.01
CA GLY A 315 1.60 -0.69 -11.58
C GLY A 315 0.22 -1.20 -11.25
N GLY A 316 -0.21 -0.89 -10.03
CA GLY A 316 -1.47 -1.34 -9.46
C GLY A 316 -2.50 -0.23 -9.33
N GLU A 317 -3.77 -0.63 -9.40
CA GLU A 317 -4.93 0.22 -9.18
C GLU A 317 -5.96 -0.56 -8.37
N VAL A 318 -6.57 0.09 -7.37
CA VAL A 318 -7.70 -0.44 -6.61
C VAL A 318 -8.82 0.58 -6.51
N VAL A 319 -10.02 0.10 -6.20
CA VAL A 319 -11.12 0.97 -5.76
C VAL A 319 -11.26 0.86 -4.25
N ASN A 320 -11.25 2.00 -3.59
CA ASN A 320 -11.64 2.21 -2.21
C ASN A 320 -13.01 2.87 -2.18
N SER A 321 -14.07 2.09 -1.92
CA SER A 321 -15.44 2.64 -1.89
C SER A 321 -15.88 3.16 -0.53
N GLU A 322 -15.05 3.00 0.50
CA GLU A 322 -15.35 3.34 1.90
C GLU A 322 -16.72 2.86 2.41
N SER A 323 -17.19 1.73 1.87
CA SER A 323 -18.57 1.23 2.09
C SER A 323 -19.00 1.04 3.55
N ASP A 324 -18.06 0.87 4.48
CA ASP A 324 -18.26 0.75 5.93
C ASP A 324 -17.82 2.01 6.72
N GLY A 325 -17.72 3.16 6.04
CA GLY A 325 -17.24 4.44 6.59
C GLY A 325 -15.72 4.43 6.85
N GLN A 326 -15.01 3.59 6.11
CA GLN A 326 -13.72 3.07 6.50
C GLN A 326 -12.94 2.66 5.23
N HIS A 327 -11.64 2.94 5.18
CA HIS A 327 -10.81 2.56 4.04
C HIS A 327 -10.98 1.08 3.67
N THR A 328 -10.98 0.77 2.38
CA THR A 328 -11.08 -0.62 1.89
C THR A 328 -9.99 -1.53 2.46
N THR A 329 -10.29 -2.83 2.50
CA THR A 329 -9.36 -3.94 2.74
C THR A 329 -8.98 -4.66 1.44
N THR A 330 -9.35 -4.09 0.28
CA THR A 330 -8.99 -4.60 -1.04
C THR A 330 -7.48 -4.56 -1.25
N GLN A 331 -6.89 -5.72 -1.44
CA GLN A 331 -5.44 -5.86 -1.65
C GLN A 331 -5.02 -5.37 -3.02
N MET A 332 -3.86 -4.71 -3.11
CA MET A 332 -3.21 -4.39 -4.40
C MET A 332 -2.09 -5.39 -4.68
N GLY A 333 -2.04 -5.90 -5.91
CA GLY A 333 -1.03 -6.87 -6.33
C GLY A 333 -1.13 -8.18 -5.53
N SER A 334 -0.15 -8.44 -4.67
CA SER A 334 -0.09 -9.63 -3.82
C SER A 334 -0.75 -9.40 -2.46
N GLY A 335 -1.13 -8.16 -2.15
CA GLY A 335 -1.57 -7.76 -0.81
C GLY A 335 -0.43 -7.53 0.19
N HIS A 336 0.81 -7.57 -0.28
CA HIS A 336 2.02 -7.37 0.51
C HIS A 336 2.78 -6.16 0.01
N PHE A 337 3.50 -5.50 0.92
CA PHE A 337 4.25 -4.31 0.58
C PHE A 337 5.53 -4.65 -0.21
N PRO A 338 6.03 -3.72 -1.03
CA PRO A 338 7.21 -3.87 -1.89
C PRO A 338 8.49 -4.27 -1.16
N GLU A 339 8.65 -3.89 0.10
CA GLU A 339 9.85 -4.15 0.91
C GLU A 339 10.04 -5.64 1.15
N GLU A 340 8.96 -6.41 1.12
CA GLU A 340 9.02 -7.87 1.24
C GLU A 340 9.73 -8.54 0.05
N GLY A 341 9.80 -7.88 -1.11
CA GLY A 341 10.61 -8.30 -2.24
C GLY A 341 10.13 -9.57 -2.97
N PHE A 342 11.06 -10.24 -3.66
CA PHE A 342 10.76 -11.38 -4.52
C PHE A 342 10.11 -12.55 -3.76
N GLY A 343 9.10 -13.18 -4.36
CA GLY A 343 8.37 -14.29 -3.75
C GLY A 343 7.18 -13.86 -2.88
N LYS A 344 7.09 -12.58 -2.54
CA LYS A 344 6.11 -12.03 -1.60
C LYS A 344 5.35 -10.83 -2.17
N ALA A 345 6.09 -9.84 -2.68
CA ALA A 345 5.55 -8.63 -3.28
C ALA A 345 5.18 -8.83 -4.75
N SER A 346 4.24 -8.01 -5.25
CA SER A 346 4.03 -7.89 -6.70
C SER A 346 5.14 -7.08 -7.35
N TYR A 347 5.45 -7.39 -8.60
CA TYR A 347 6.52 -6.74 -9.34
C TYR A 347 6.20 -6.59 -10.82
N PHE A 348 6.81 -5.56 -11.39
CA PHE A 348 7.07 -5.43 -12.81
C PHE A 348 8.58 -5.53 -13.02
N LYS A 349 9.02 -6.31 -14.00
CA LYS A 349 10.42 -6.42 -14.42
C LYS A 349 10.55 -6.39 -15.93
N ASN A 350 11.77 -6.27 -16.45
CA ASN A 350 12.03 -6.15 -17.88
C ASN A 350 11.18 -5.02 -18.50
N ILE A 351 11.12 -3.89 -17.79
CA ILE A 351 10.34 -2.72 -18.20
C ILE A 351 11.10 -2.03 -19.33
N GLN A 352 10.45 -1.87 -20.47
CA GLN A 352 11.03 -1.26 -21.66
C GLN A 352 9.98 -0.39 -22.37
N ILE A 353 10.44 0.63 -23.07
CA ILE A 353 9.64 1.47 -23.98
C ILE A 353 10.07 1.22 -25.42
N VAL A 354 9.19 1.53 -26.39
CA VAL A 354 9.52 1.49 -27.82
C VAL A 354 9.80 2.91 -28.31
N ASP A 355 10.99 3.12 -28.88
CA ASP A 355 11.43 4.41 -29.42
C ASP A 355 10.95 4.64 -30.87
N GLY A 356 11.27 5.81 -31.43
CA GLY A 356 10.93 6.16 -32.82
C GLY A 356 11.63 5.33 -33.90
N ASN A 357 12.68 4.58 -33.55
CA ASN A 357 13.35 3.64 -34.43
C ASN A 357 12.78 2.23 -34.32
N ASN A 358 11.65 2.06 -33.62
CA ASN A 358 11.02 0.79 -33.32
C ASN A 358 11.98 -0.16 -32.57
N LYS A 359 12.71 0.39 -31.59
CA LYS A 359 13.60 -0.37 -30.69
C LYS A 359 13.07 -0.38 -29.27
N LEU A 360 13.19 -1.53 -28.62
CA LEU A 360 12.98 -1.66 -27.18
C LEU A 360 14.21 -1.11 -26.44
N ILE A 361 13.99 -0.08 -25.66
CA ILE A 361 15.01 0.56 -24.83
C ILE A 361 14.55 0.61 -23.39
N ASP A 362 15.51 0.62 -22.47
CA ASP A 362 15.21 0.76 -21.05
C ASP A 362 14.85 2.23 -20.77
N PRO A 363 13.73 2.49 -20.07
CA PRO A 363 13.38 3.85 -19.69
C PRO A 363 14.46 4.43 -18.78
N GLN A 364 14.86 5.68 -19.05
CA GLN A 364 15.67 6.47 -18.13
C GLN A 364 14.75 7.10 -17.08
N ASP A 365 15.21 7.18 -15.83
CA ASP A 365 14.54 7.89 -14.73
C ASP A 365 13.05 7.54 -14.53
N LEU A 366 12.77 6.28 -14.17
CA LEU A 366 11.42 5.86 -13.78
C LEU A 366 10.94 6.69 -12.57
N GLY A 367 9.93 7.52 -12.79
CA GLY A 367 9.20 8.19 -11.73
C GLY A 367 8.30 7.20 -10.99
N THR A 368 7.97 7.51 -9.75
CA THR A 368 7.00 6.75 -8.95
C THR A 368 5.89 7.66 -8.44
N HIS A 369 4.69 7.09 -8.27
CA HIS A 369 3.55 7.75 -7.65
C HIS A 369 2.75 6.76 -6.83
N SER A 370 2.23 7.20 -5.69
CA SER A 370 1.30 6.44 -4.86
C SER A 370 0.34 7.40 -4.17
N ASP A 371 -0.96 7.10 -4.21
CA ASP A 371 -1.99 8.00 -3.66
C ASP A 371 -2.01 7.95 -2.11
N LYS A 372 -1.73 6.77 -1.53
CA LYS A 372 -1.63 6.54 -0.08
C LYS A 372 -0.54 5.53 0.25
N ASP A 373 0.70 6.00 0.39
CA ASP A 373 1.89 5.16 0.67
C ASP A 373 1.72 4.20 1.84
N SER A 374 1.01 4.61 2.89
CA SER A 374 0.76 3.75 4.07
C SER A 374 -0.15 2.56 3.80
N CYS A 375 -0.85 2.56 2.66
CA CYS A 375 -1.83 1.56 2.25
C CYS A 375 -1.29 0.73 1.08
N TYR A 376 -0.73 1.42 0.09
CA TYR A 376 -0.10 0.86 -1.10
C TYR A 376 1.06 1.77 -1.52
N ASN A 377 2.22 1.19 -1.77
CA ASN A 377 3.40 1.93 -2.21
C ASN A 377 4.15 1.17 -3.32
N VAL A 378 5.22 1.78 -3.80
CA VAL A 378 6.02 1.31 -4.93
C VAL A 378 7.50 1.63 -4.70
N HIS A 379 8.37 0.68 -5.02
CA HIS A 379 9.82 0.83 -4.87
C HIS A 379 10.54 0.33 -6.12
N THR A 380 11.21 1.25 -6.80
CA THR A 380 12.05 0.98 -7.97
C THR A 380 13.41 0.40 -7.58
N ARG A 381 13.91 -0.52 -8.38
CA ARG A 381 15.23 -1.15 -8.26
C ARG A 381 15.80 -1.43 -9.66
N SER A 382 17.09 -1.70 -9.72
CA SER A 382 17.78 -2.08 -10.95
C SER A 382 18.67 -3.30 -10.70
N ALA A 383 18.63 -4.28 -11.59
CA ALA A 383 19.52 -5.45 -11.52
C ALA A 383 19.88 -5.93 -12.93
N ARG A 384 21.10 -6.48 -13.11
CA ARG A 384 21.60 -6.91 -14.42
C ARG A 384 20.66 -7.87 -15.17
N ASP A 385 20.04 -8.80 -14.44
CA ASP A 385 19.19 -9.84 -15.02
C ASP A 385 17.71 -9.44 -15.16
N TRP A 386 17.29 -8.33 -14.54
CA TRP A 386 15.89 -7.87 -14.49
C TRP A 386 15.68 -6.52 -15.18
N GLY A 387 16.78 -5.88 -15.62
CA GLY A 387 16.78 -4.49 -16.07
C GLY A 387 16.30 -3.55 -14.97
N ASN A 388 15.56 -2.53 -15.39
CA ASN A 388 14.79 -1.69 -14.48
C ASN A 388 13.49 -2.42 -14.09
N TYR A 389 13.24 -2.50 -12.78
CA TYR A 389 12.10 -3.20 -12.21
C TYR A 389 11.59 -2.48 -10.96
N PHE A 390 10.37 -2.79 -10.53
CA PHE A 390 9.86 -2.28 -9.27
C PHE A 390 8.98 -3.32 -8.59
N TYR A 391 8.93 -3.23 -7.27
CA TYR A 391 7.90 -3.89 -6.47
C TYR A 391 6.80 -2.88 -6.15
N TYR A 392 5.55 -3.34 -6.09
CA TYR A 392 4.39 -2.51 -5.76
C TYR A 392 3.34 -3.35 -5.00
N GLY A 393 2.44 -2.67 -4.31
CA GLY A 393 1.25 -3.27 -3.73
C GLY A 393 1.08 -2.94 -2.25
N GLY A 394 0.16 -3.64 -1.60
CA GLY A 394 -0.10 -3.46 -0.18
C GLY A 394 -1.43 -4.05 0.28
N PRO A 395 -1.62 -4.19 1.59
CA PRO A 395 -2.80 -4.81 2.19
C PRO A 395 -3.99 -3.85 2.32
N ALA A 396 -3.89 -2.60 1.86
CA ALA A 396 -4.82 -1.50 2.10
C ALA A 396 -4.82 -1.02 3.56
N ARG A 397 -5.34 -1.86 4.46
CA ARG A 397 -5.46 -1.53 5.88
C ARG A 397 -4.41 -2.25 6.69
N VAL A 398 -3.50 -1.46 7.23
CA VAL A 398 -2.58 -1.91 8.27
C VAL A 398 -3.35 -1.89 9.60
N SER A 399 -3.68 -3.07 10.14
CA SER A 399 -4.28 -3.16 11.48
C SER A 399 -3.36 -2.49 12.51
N ARG A 400 -3.88 -1.98 13.65
CA ARG A 400 -3.03 -1.46 14.75
C ARG A 400 -1.96 -2.47 15.23
N ARG A 401 -2.17 -3.76 14.97
CA ARG A 401 -1.20 -4.86 15.15
C ARG A 401 -0.11 -4.85 14.06
N GLY A 402 -0.48 -4.65 12.80
CA GLY A 402 0.41 -4.55 11.65
C GLY A 402 1.27 -3.28 11.58
N ARG A 403 0.86 -2.16 12.22
CA ARG A 403 1.71 -0.95 12.36
C ARG A 403 2.95 -1.21 13.20
N ARG A 404 2.91 -2.18 14.12
CA ARG A 404 4.04 -2.59 14.94
C ARG A 404 4.94 -3.62 14.23
N GLU A 405 4.38 -4.42 13.32
CA GLU A 405 5.11 -5.43 12.53
C GLU A 405 5.85 -4.82 11.32
N SER A 406 5.24 -3.86 10.62
CA SER A 406 5.82 -3.22 9.42
C SER A 406 6.97 -2.27 9.77
N ALA A 407 6.82 -1.40 10.77
CA ALA A 407 7.88 -0.45 11.14
C ALA A 407 9.17 -1.14 11.67
N ALA A 408 9.04 -2.29 12.35
CA ALA A 408 10.19 -3.05 12.82
C ALA A 408 10.89 -3.81 11.66
N GLN A 409 10.13 -4.29 10.68
CA GLN A 409 10.66 -5.01 9.51
C GLN A 409 11.28 -4.05 8.47
N LEU A 410 10.62 -2.91 8.19
CA LEU A 410 11.16 -1.82 7.37
C LEU A 410 12.48 -1.30 7.94
N CYS A 411 12.55 -1.08 9.25
CA CYS A 411 13.76 -0.58 9.90
C CYS A 411 14.90 -1.61 9.87
N TYR A 412 14.60 -2.92 9.96
CA TYR A 412 15.59 -3.98 9.77
C TYR A 412 16.08 -4.04 8.32
N ASP A 413 15.17 -4.03 7.34
CA ASP A 413 15.53 -4.21 5.93
C ASP A 413 16.15 -2.94 5.30
N GLU A 414 15.74 -1.72 5.70
CA GLU A 414 16.36 -0.45 5.29
C GLU A 414 17.76 -0.26 5.89
N PHE A 415 17.95 -0.62 7.16
CA PHE A 415 19.27 -0.58 7.81
C PHE A 415 20.26 -1.55 7.15
N PHE A 416 19.83 -2.78 6.84
CA PHE A 416 20.65 -3.75 6.11
C PHE A 416 20.83 -3.39 4.62
N ALA A 417 19.88 -2.68 3.99
CA ALA A 417 20.06 -2.13 2.64
C ALA A 417 21.09 -0.98 2.63
N ALA A 418 21.09 -0.12 3.65
CA ALA A 418 22.07 0.95 3.84
C ALA A 418 23.49 0.40 4.14
N LEU A 419 23.60 -0.70 4.89
CA LEU A 419 24.86 -1.39 5.15
C LEU A 419 25.45 -2.13 3.94
N ARG A 420 24.61 -2.70 3.07
CA ARG A 420 25.05 -3.32 1.80
C ARG A 420 25.75 -2.33 0.85
N GLY A 421 25.50 -1.02 1.01
CA GLY A 421 26.22 0.02 0.28
C GLY A 421 27.63 0.30 0.80
N LYS A 422 28.03 -0.25 1.97
CA LYS A 422 29.32 0.06 2.63
C LYS A 422 30.19 -1.16 2.96
N VAL A 423 29.67 -2.38 2.92
CA VAL A 423 30.47 -3.60 3.17
C VAL A 423 30.26 -4.60 2.04
N ALA A 424 31.27 -4.77 1.20
CA ALA A 424 31.33 -5.87 0.26
C ALA A 424 31.60 -7.18 1.01
N SER A 425 30.86 -8.23 0.66
CA SER A 425 31.07 -9.67 0.96
C SER A 425 30.26 -10.33 2.10
N SER A 426 29.50 -11.35 1.70
CA SER A 426 28.92 -12.48 2.45
C SER A 426 27.96 -12.20 3.64
N GLU A 427 26.84 -12.93 3.65
CA GLU A 427 25.84 -12.99 4.73
C GLU A 427 26.42 -13.26 6.14
N GLY A 428 27.63 -13.82 6.22
CA GLY A 428 28.35 -14.05 7.47
C GLY A 428 28.99 -12.80 8.09
N SER A 429 29.32 -11.76 7.29
CA SER A 429 30.00 -10.57 7.80
C SER A 429 29.06 -9.56 8.47
N VAL A 430 27.77 -9.56 8.12
CA VAL A 430 26.82 -8.54 8.59
C VAL A 430 26.24 -8.90 9.96
N ARG A 431 26.08 -10.19 10.29
CA ARG A 431 25.50 -10.61 11.59
C ARG A 431 26.46 -10.47 12.77
N TYR A 432 27.76 -10.49 12.50
CA TYR A 432 28.80 -10.57 13.53
C TYR A 432 28.82 -9.39 14.53
N PRO A 433 28.70 -8.11 14.10
CA PRO A 433 28.73 -6.98 15.04
C PRO A 433 27.56 -6.98 16.03
N LEU A 434 26.35 -7.34 15.57
CA LEU A 434 25.16 -7.40 16.43
C LEU A 434 25.26 -8.51 17.47
N ILE A 435 25.69 -9.72 17.06
CA ILE A 435 25.85 -10.88 17.96
C ILE A 435 26.97 -10.61 18.98
N SER A 436 28.06 -9.96 18.56
CA SER A 436 29.20 -9.69 19.44
C SER A 436 28.90 -8.68 20.56
N LYS A 437 27.89 -7.81 20.38
CA LYS A 437 27.59 -6.70 21.30
C LYS A 437 26.29 -6.88 22.09
N CYS A 438 25.41 -7.81 21.68
CA CYS A 438 24.11 -8.06 22.31
C CYS A 438 24.03 -9.49 22.89
N GLY A 439 24.12 -9.61 24.21
CA GLY A 439 24.13 -10.90 24.91
C GLY A 439 22.85 -11.70 24.74
N TYR A 440 21.70 -11.02 24.72
CA TYR A 440 20.39 -11.66 24.52
C TYR A 440 20.28 -12.32 23.14
N ILE A 441 20.70 -11.60 22.08
CA ILE A 441 20.69 -12.10 20.70
C ILE A 441 21.72 -13.21 20.54
N GLY A 442 22.92 -13.05 21.09
CA GLY A 442 23.96 -14.07 21.05
C GLY A 442 23.51 -15.41 21.66
N ARG A 443 22.75 -15.39 22.76
CA ARG A 443 22.24 -16.63 23.37
C ARG A 443 21.11 -17.29 22.61
N LEU A 444 20.28 -16.52 21.89
CA LEU A 444 19.21 -17.08 21.07
C LEU A 444 19.73 -17.92 19.89
N GLU A 445 20.98 -17.67 19.44
CA GLU A 445 21.64 -18.49 18.42
C GLU A 445 22.42 -19.70 18.99
N ILE A 446 22.78 -19.70 20.28
CA ILE A 446 23.52 -20.80 20.94
C ILE A 446 22.60 -21.99 21.31
N GLN A 447 21.27 -21.84 21.26
CA GLN A 447 20.36 -23.00 21.39
C GLN A 447 20.36 -23.85 20.11
N PRO A 448 20.71 -25.15 20.16
CA PRO A 448 20.89 -25.95 18.95
C PRO A 448 19.57 -26.28 18.24
N PHE A 449 19.50 -25.97 16.95
CA PHE A 449 19.18 -26.88 15.84
C PHE A 449 18.31 -28.14 16.16
N ILE A 450 17.10 -27.97 16.71
CA ILE A 450 16.01 -28.95 16.56
C ILE A 450 14.70 -28.21 16.28
N SER A 451 14.61 -27.56 15.12
CA SER A 451 13.37 -27.30 14.39
C SER A 451 13.72 -26.60 13.07
N ASN A 452 13.40 -27.27 11.96
CA ASN A 452 13.62 -26.80 10.60
C ASN A 452 12.61 -25.68 10.24
N SER A 453 12.71 -24.54 10.93
CA SER A 453 11.91 -23.34 10.68
C SER A 453 12.77 -22.10 10.92
N GLY A 454 13.08 -21.35 9.86
CA GLY A 454 13.63 -20.00 9.97
C GLY A 454 12.59 -19.06 10.59
N LYS A 455 12.40 -19.15 11.90
CA LYS A 455 11.58 -18.21 12.66
C LYS A 455 12.30 -16.88 12.71
N ALA A 456 11.63 -15.82 12.24
CA ALA A 456 12.08 -14.45 12.46
C ALA A 456 12.25 -14.18 13.96
N LEU A 457 13.37 -13.56 14.35
CA LEU A 457 13.61 -13.09 15.71
C LEU A 457 12.57 -12.02 16.04
N LYS A 458 11.62 -12.34 16.92
CA LYS A 458 10.59 -11.41 17.38
C LYS A 458 10.98 -10.85 18.75
N LEU A 459 11.31 -9.55 18.81
CA LEU A 459 11.52 -8.83 20.06
C LEU A 459 10.19 -8.23 20.51
N GLU A 460 9.37 -9.03 21.20
CA GLU A 460 8.09 -8.57 21.73
C GLU A 460 8.30 -7.56 22.86
N ASN A 461 7.53 -6.46 22.84
CA ASN A 461 7.56 -5.40 23.86
C ASN A 461 8.94 -4.73 24.06
N PHE A 462 9.69 -4.54 22.96
CA PHE A 462 10.99 -3.88 23.00
C PHE A 462 10.91 -2.43 23.56
N PRO A 463 11.73 -2.07 24.57
CA PRO A 463 11.69 -0.74 25.18
C PRO A 463 12.02 0.36 24.16
N GLY A 464 11.16 1.38 24.06
CA GLY A 464 11.38 2.50 23.14
C GLY A 464 11.09 2.20 21.65
N GLY A 465 10.62 1.00 21.33
CA GLY A 465 10.15 0.66 19.98
C GLY A 465 11.25 0.62 18.91
N SER A 466 10.83 0.69 17.64
CA SER A 466 11.71 0.50 16.48
C SER A 466 12.78 1.58 16.34
N GLU A 467 12.46 2.84 16.65
CA GLU A 467 13.41 3.97 16.57
C GLU A 467 14.59 3.77 17.54
N THR A 468 14.29 3.29 18.75
CA THR A 468 15.33 2.95 19.73
C THR A 468 16.17 1.77 19.26
N PHE A 469 15.55 0.76 18.68
CA PHE A 469 16.25 -0.39 18.12
C PHE A 469 17.16 -0.01 16.94
N GLU A 470 16.72 0.88 16.05
CA GLU A 470 17.56 1.42 14.97
C GLU A 470 18.83 2.08 15.52
N THR A 471 18.67 2.86 16.59
CA THR A 471 19.79 3.54 17.24
C THR A 471 20.75 2.55 17.88
N VAL A 472 20.22 1.47 18.48
CA VAL A 472 21.04 0.35 18.96
C VAL A 472 21.79 -0.33 17.81
N LEU A 473 21.13 -0.54 16.66
CA LEU A 473 21.79 -1.11 15.48
C LEU A 473 22.91 -0.19 14.98
N LYS A 474 22.68 1.12 14.89
CA LYS A 474 23.73 2.11 14.55
C LYS A 474 24.94 1.93 15.47
N PHE A 475 24.72 1.84 16.78
CA PHE A 475 25.77 1.58 17.76
C PHE A 475 26.52 0.26 17.49
N CYS A 476 25.79 -0.84 17.25
CA CYS A 476 26.39 -2.15 17.05
C CYS A 476 27.34 -2.20 15.84
N TYR A 477 27.04 -1.43 14.79
CA TYR A 477 27.83 -1.36 13.57
C TYR A 477 28.86 -0.21 13.56
N GLY A 478 29.08 0.43 14.71
CA GLY A 478 30.09 1.49 14.86
C GLY A 478 29.70 2.81 14.19
N LEU A 479 28.42 3.03 13.91
CA LEU A 479 27.91 4.34 13.50
C LEU A 479 27.81 5.26 14.72
N LEU A 480 27.93 6.56 14.45
CA LEU A 480 27.84 7.59 15.47
C LEU A 480 26.41 7.64 16.02
N VAL A 481 26.27 7.60 17.34
CA VAL A 481 24.99 7.66 18.04
C VAL A 481 24.99 8.89 18.94
N ASP A 482 24.05 9.79 18.68
CA ASP A 482 23.86 11.00 19.47
C ASP A 482 22.97 10.71 20.67
N PHE A 483 23.53 10.86 21.88
CA PHE A 483 22.77 10.76 23.12
C PHE A 483 22.10 12.08 23.43
N SER A 484 20.81 12.02 23.74
CA SER A 484 19.98 13.17 24.09
C SER A 484 19.03 12.83 25.24
N PRO A 485 18.51 13.84 25.97
CA PRO A 485 17.49 13.62 26.99
C PRO A 485 16.23 12.91 26.45
N ASP A 486 15.92 13.07 25.16
CA ASP A 486 14.73 12.48 24.53
C ASP A 486 14.87 10.97 24.28
N ASN A 487 16.08 10.47 23.99
CA ASN A 487 16.31 9.08 23.62
C ASN A 487 16.97 8.23 24.72
N ILE A 488 17.61 8.85 25.71
CA ILE A 488 18.52 8.13 26.61
C ILE A 488 17.81 7.13 27.52
N ALA A 489 16.61 7.45 28.02
CA ALA A 489 15.85 6.53 28.85
C ALA A 489 15.48 5.26 28.09
N ALA A 490 15.04 5.43 26.84
CA ALA A 490 14.69 4.33 25.95
C ALA A 490 15.93 3.48 25.62
N LEU A 491 17.05 4.11 25.27
CA LEU A 491 18.32 3.42 25.00
C LEU A 491 18.87 2.67 26.21
N ARG A 492 18.75 3.23 27.42
CA ARG A 492 19.16 2.54 28.66
C ARG A 492 18.29 1.32 28.93
N CYS A 493 16.98 1.40 28.71
CA CYS A 493 16.06 0.28 28.86
C CYS A 493 16.28 -0.80 27.78
N ALA A 494 16.46 -0.39 26.54
CA ALA A 494 16.71 -1.25 25.39
C ALA A 494 18.06 -1.99 25.50
N SER A 495 19.11 -1.30 25.95
CA SER A 495 20.42 -1.91 26.17
C SER A 495 20.41 -2.91 27.32
N GLU A 496 19.59 -2.70 28.34
CA GLU A 496 19.32 -3.72 29.38
C GLU A 496 18.62 -4.94 28.78
N PHE A 497 17.54 -4.72 28.01
CA PHE A 497 16.78 -5.80 27.37
C PHE A 497 17.68 -6.68 26.49
N LEU A 498 18.60 -6.07 25.74
CA LEU A 498 19.51 -6.76 24.83
C LEU A 498 20.78 -7.28 25.50
N GLU A 499 20.96 -6.97 26.78
CA GLU A 499 22.12 -7.35 27.58
C GLU A 499 23.43 -6.88 26.94
N MET A 500 23.47 -5.60 26.60
CA MET A 500 24.62 -4.93 25.99
C MET A 500 25.60 -4.48 27.06
N THR A 501 26.14 -5.47 27.77
CA THR A 501 26.96 -5.27 28.95
C THR A 501 28.44 -5.06 28.62
N LYS A 502 29.21 -4.58 29.60
CA LYS A 502 30.65 -4.36 29.46
C LYS A 502 31.45 -5.66 29.29
N GLU A 503 30.88 -6.80 29.71
CA GLU A 503 31.48 -8.12 29.55
C GLU A 503 31.58 -8.55 28.08
N LEU A 504 30.76 -7.96 27.20
CA LEU A 504 30.83 -8.20 25.75
C LEU A 504 31.79 -7.24 25.03
N GLU A 505 31.82 -5.98 25.46
CA GLU A 505 32.69 -4.95 24.90
C GLU A 505 32.93 -3.82 25.93
N ASP A 506 34.18 -3.40 26.10
CA ASP A 506 34.47 -2.23 26.92
C ASP A 506 33.83 -0.97 26.34
N GLY A 507 33.01 -0.29 27.15
CA GLY A 507 32.25 0.85 26.68
C GLY A 507 30.98 0.48 25.89
N ASN A 508 30.41 -0.71 26.08
CA ASN A 508 29.13 -1.09 25.48
C ASN A 508 27.97 -0.18 25.93
N LEU A 509 26.82 -0.27 25.26
CA LEU A 509 25.75 0.72 25.30
C LEU A 509 25.18 0.95 26.71
N ILE A 510 25.10 -0.06 27.58
CA ILE A 510 24.68 0.14 28.98
C ILE A 510 25.60 1.15 29.69
N SER A 511 26.92 0.96 29.59
CA SER A 511 27.89 1.82 30.28
C SER A 511 27.86 3.27 29.78
N LYS A 512 27.68 3.47 28.46
CA LYS A 512 27.58 4.80 27.85
C LYS A 512 26.29 5.51 28.23
N THR A 513 25.17 4.80 28.17
CA THR A 513 23.86 5.38 28.51
C THR A 513 23.76 5.70 29.99
N GLU A 514 24.33 4.85 30.86
CA GLU A 514 24.41 5.07 32.30
C GLU A 514 25.28 6.28 32.66
N ALA A 515 26.42 6.45 31.98
CA ALA A 515 27.26 7.63 32.16
C ALA A 515 26.53 8.92 31.75
N PHE A 516 25.82 8.92 30.61
CA PHE A 516 25.06 10.10 30.17
C PHE A 516 23.92 10.43 31.14
N LEU A 517 23.16 9.43 31.59
CA LEU A 517 22.13 9.62 32.62
C LEU A 517 22.72 10.23 33.89
N THR A 518 23.84 9.69 34.38
CA THR A 518 24.43 10.11 35.65
C THR A 518 25.06 11.50 35.59
N PHE A 519 25.88 11.76 34.58
CA PHE A 519 26.72 12.96 34.54
C PHE A 519 26.08 14.13 33.78
N VAL A 520 25.22 13.86 32.80
CA VAL A 520 24.58 14.90 31.97
C VAL A 520 23.16 15.16 32.46
N VAL A 521 22.29 14.14 32.38
CA VAL A 521 20.86 14.29 32.66
C VAL A 521 20.62 14.70 34.11
N LEU A 522 21.12 13.92 35.08
CA LEU A 522 20.87 14.18 36.49
C LEU A 522 21.54 15.47 37.00
N SER A 523 22.48 16.05 36.25
CA SER A 523 23.07 17.36 36.56
C SER A 523 22.18 18.53 36.11
N SER A 524 21.37 18.34 35.07
CA SER A 524 20.54 19.37 34.43
C SER A 524 19.07 19.24 34.85
N TRP A 525 18.45 20.35 35.27
CA TRP A 525 17.02 20.36 35.59
C TRP A 525 16.16 19.99 34.37
N LYS A 526 16.37 20.72 33.26
CA LYS A 526 15.61 20.56 32.02
C LYS A 526 15.70 19.14 31.47
N ASP A 527 16.89 18.55 31.50
CA ASP A 527 17.10 17.21 30.95
C ASP A 527 16.49 16.14 31.87
N THR A 528 16.57 16.33 33.19
CA THR A 528 15.91 15.45 34.17
C THR A 528 14.39 15.45 33.97
N ILE A 529 13.77 16.61 33.74
CA ILE A 529 12.34 16.73 33.46
C ILE A 529 11.97 16.00 32.16
N THR A 530 12.77 16.19 31.11
CA THR A 530 12.55 15.57 29.79
C THR A 530 12.62 14.05 29.88
N VAL A 531 13.66 13.52 30.54
CA VAL A 531 13.85 12.09 30.75
C VAL A 531 12.70 11.50 31.56
N LEU A 532 12.29 12.14 32.66
CA LEU A 532 11.19 11.63 33.48
C LEU A 532 9.86 11.56 32.72
N LYS A 533 9.59 12.51 31.81
CA LYS A 533 8.41 12.44 30.93
C LYS A 533 8.50 11.26 29.95
N SER A 534 9.68 11.02 29.37
CA SER A 534 9.87 9.89 28.44
C SER A 534 9.65 8.53 29.12
N CYS A 535 9.91 8.43 30.43
CA CYS A 535 9.72 7.20 31.20
C CYS A 535 8.27 6.72 31.29
N GLU A 536 7.28 7.59 31.06
CA GLU A 536 5.85 7.22 31.08
C GLU A 536 5.51 6.09 30.09
N ASN A 537 6.24 6.01 28.98
CA ASN A 537 6.03 5.01 27.92
C ASN A 537 6.99 3.81 28.01
N LEU A 538 7.81 3.71 29.07
CA LEU A 538 8.90 2.74 29.21
C LEU A 538 8.71 1.76 30.38
N SER A 539 7.51 1.70 30.95
CA SER A 539 7.17 0.74 32.00
C SER A 539 7.18 -0.71 31.45
N PRO A 540 7.69 -1.71 32.21
CA PRO A 540 8.24 -1.63 33.57
C PRO A 540 9.74 -1.32 33.64
N TRP A 541 10.42 -1.16 32.50
CA TRP A 541 11.89 -1.10 32.42
C TRP A 541 12.48 0.12 33.15
N ALA A 542 11.92 1.31 32.91
CA ALA A 542 12.41 2.54 33.53
C ALA A 542 12.30 2.51 35.07
N GLU A 543 11.32 1.78 35.60
CA GLU A 543 11.11 1.58 37.03
C GLU A 543 12.13 0.59 37.61
N ASN A 544 12.30 -0.55 36.96
CA ASN A 544 13.24 -1.58 37.39
C ASN A 544 14.68 -1.05 37.40
N LEU A 545 15.02 -0.21 36.42
CA LEU A 545 16.32 0.44 36.30
C LEU A 545 16.47 1.68 37.20
N GLN A 546 15.46 2.00 38.00
CA GLN A 546 15.43 3.13 38.94
C GLN A 546 15.64 4.50 38.27
N ILE A 547 15.38 4.62 36.96
CA ILE A 547 15.54 5.89 36.22
C ILE A 547 14.54 6.92 36.75
N VAL A 548 13.28 6.51 36.91
CA VAL A 548 12.18 7.35 37.46
C VAL A 548 12.56 7.86 38.84
N ARG A 549 12.98 6.96 39.74
CA ARG A 549 13.37 7.32 41.11
C ARG A 549 14.53 8.32 41.13
N ARG A 550 15.60 8.06 40.37
CA ARG A 550 16.77 8.94 40.32
C ARG A 550 16.44 10.32 39.77
N CYS A 551 15.53 10.41 38.79
CA CYS A 551 15.03 11.68 38.29
C CYS A 551 14.22 12.43 39.35
N CYS A 552 13.29 11.74 40.04
CA CYS A 552 12.53 12.33 41.14
C CYS A 552 13.44 12.83 42.28
N ASP A 553 14.45 12.05 42.67
CA ASP A 553 15.41 12.42 43.72
C ASP A 553 16.27 13.63 43.30
N SER A 554 16.66 13.69 42.02
CA SER A 554 17.42 14.80 41.45
C SER A 554 16.59 16.08 41.38
N ILE A 555 15.33 16.00 40.94
CA ILE A 555 14.37 17.10 40.99
C ILE A 555 14.19 17.58 42.43
N ALA A 556 13.95 16.66 43.36
CA ALA A 556 13.76 16.97 44.77
C ALA A 556 14.98 17.67 45.39
N TRP A 557 16.18 17.22 45.07
CA TRP A 557 17.42 17.84 45.52
C TRP A 557 17.61 19.27 44.98
N LYS A 558 17.28 19.50 43.71
CA LYS A 558 17.38 20.84 43.09
C LYS A 558 16.30 21.78 43.61
N ALA A 559 15.07 21.30 43.78
CA ALA A 559 13.95 22.08 44.31
C ALA A 559 14.13 22.44 45.79
N SER A 560 14.74 21.54 46.59
CA SER A 560 14.98 21.79 48.02
C SER A 560 16.14 22.74 48.31
N LYS A 561 17.13 22.88 47.41
CA LYS A 561 18.21 23.87 47.56
C LYS A 561 17.71 25.32 47.54
N ASP A 562 16.56 25.58 46.93
CA ASP A 562 15.97 26.91 46.81
C ASP A 562 15.26 27.35 48.11
N ASP A 563 14.91 26.42 49.00
CA ASP A 563 14.25 26.71 50.29
C ASP A 563 15.20 27.39 51.30
N HIS A 564 16.52 27.42 51.02
CA HIS A 564 17.56 27.96 51.90
C HIS A 564 18.13 29.32 51.49
N THR A 565 17.69 29.91 50.37
CA THR A 565 18.29 31.14 49.82
C THR A 565 17.44 32.41 49.91
N SER A 566 16.30 32.38 50.59
CA SER A 566 15.45 33.57 50.66
C SER A 566 14.65 33.67 51.97
N GLU A 567 15.30 34.20 53.01
CA GLU A 567 14.60 34.76 54.17
C GLU A 567 13.97 36.15 53.86
N ASP A 568 14.23 36.73 52.67
CA ASP A 568 13.75 38.08 52.28
C ASP A 568 12.84 38.13 51.02
N ALA A 569 12.30 37.01 50.53
CA ALA A 569 11.43 37.04 49.33
C ALA A 569 9.94 37.27 49.67
N ALA A 570 9.35 38.25 48.98
CA ALA A 570 7.96 38.69 49.12
C ALA A 570 6.91 37.54 48.96
N PRO A 571 5.68 37.66 49.50
CA PRO A 571 4.73 36.55 49.68
C PRO A 571 4.19 35.89 48.39
N ASN A 572 4.49 36.45 47.22
CA ASN A 572 3.79 36.17 45.95
C ASN A 572 4.69 35.63 44.82
N GLN A 573 5.90 35.15 45.12
CA GLN A 573 6.75 34.56 44.09
C GLN A 573 6.41 33.07 43.92
N GLU A 574 5.83 32.72 42.77
CA GLU A 574 5.71 31.32 42.34
C GLU A 574 7.12 30.72 42.22
N SER A 575 7.37 29.57 42.84
CA SER A 575 8.66 28.90 42.67
C SER A 575 8.83 28.52 41.19
N TRP A 576 9.98 28.86 40.62
CA TRP A 576 10.28 28.70 39.19
C TRP A 576 10.03 27.29 38.64
N TRP A 577 10.06 26.27 39.51
CA TRP A 577 9.90 24.87 39.17
C TRP A 577 8.45 24.35 39.21
N PHE A 578 7.50 25.10 39.79
CA PHE A 578 6.10 24.63 39.94
C PHE A 578 5.47 24.28 38.60
N ASN A 579 5.64 25.15 37.60
CA ASN A 579 5.07 24.95 36.27
C ASN A 579 5.57 23.69 35.58
N ASP A 580 6.85 23.34 35.76
CA ASP A 580 7.47 22.16 35.18
C ASP A 580 6.95 20.89 35.88
N VAL A 581 6.95 20.86 37.21
CA VAL A 581 6.46 19.70 37.98
C VAL A 581 4.96 19.50 37.80
N ALA A 582 4.19 20.58 37.60
CA ALA A 582 2.77 20.51 37.32
C ALA A 582 2.41 19.89 35.96
N THR A 583 3.38 19.67 35.05
CA THR A 583 3.12 19.03 33.75
C THR A 583 3.07 17.49 33.79
N PHE A 584 3.53 16.86 34.87
CA PHE A 584 3.58 15.40 34.95
C PHE A 584 2.21 14.79 35.17
N ARG A 585 2.04 13.51 34.79
CA ARG A 585 0.88 12.72 35.21
C ARG A 585 0.88 12.51 36.72
N ILE A 586 -0.30 12.24 37.28
CA ILE A 586 -0.52 12.22 38.74
C ILE A 586 0.40 11.23 39.49
N ASP A 587 0.72 10.11 38.88
CA ASP A 587 1.61 9.08 39.42
C ASP A 587 3.06 9.57 39.58
N HIS A 588 3.59 10.24 38.56
CA HIS A 588 4.90 10.88 38.62
C HIS A 588 4.89 12.12 39.51
N PHE A 589 3.85 12.94 39.45
CA PHE A 589 3.69 14.11 40.30
C PHE A 589 3.73 13.75 41.79
N ILE A 590 2.95 12.74 42.21
CA ILE A 590 2.93 12.27 43.61
C ILE A 590 4.32 11.81 44.06
N ARG A 591 5.07 11.12 43.20
CA ARG A 591 6.42 10.65 43.51
C ARG A 591 7.42 11.80 43.65
N ILE A 592 7.34 12.80 42.78
CA ILE A 592 8.16 14.01 42.87
C ILE A 592 7.87 14.74 44.18
N ILE A 593 6.59 14.98 44.49
CA ILE A 593 6.17 15.65 45.73
C ILE A 593 6.59 14.86 46.98
N SER A 594 6.49 13.53 46.94
CA SER A 594 6.93 12.66 48.03
C SER A 594 8.45 12.74 48.23
N ALA A 595 9.23 12.77 47.15
CA ALA A 595 10.68 12.95 47.21
C ALA A 595 11.07 14.34 47.74
N ILE A 596 10.39 15.40 47.29
CA ILE A 596 10.56 16.78 47.79
C ILE A 596 10.27 16.85 49.29
N ARG A 597 9.15 16.27 49.73
CA ARG A 597 8.79 16.18 51.16
C ARG A 597 9.86 15.45 51.97
N ALA A 598 10.38 14.33 51.44
CA ALA A 598 11.44 13.57 52.10
C ALA A 598 12.78 14.34 52.21
N LYS A 599 12.98 15.38 51.38
CA LYS A 599 14.13 16.29 51.45
C LYS A 599 13.94 17.48 52.41
N GLY A 600 12.79 17.57 53.09
CA GLY A 600 12.57 18.55 54.16
C GLY A 600 11.94 19.88 53.73
N THR A 601 11.45 20.00 52.49
CA THR A 601 10.76 21.22 52.03
C THR A 601 9.50 21.49 52.85
N ARG A 602 9.29 22.76 53.22
CA ARG A 602 8.14 23.18 54.04
C ARG A 602 6.80 22.81 53.41
N ALA A 603 5.86 22.36 54.25
CA ALA A 603 4.53 21.92 53.83
C ALA A 603 3.73 23.01 53.08
N GLU A 604 3.96 24.29 53.38
CA GLU A 604 3.34 25.43 52.70
C GLU A 604 3.73 25.52 51.22
N ILE A 605 5.02 25.31 50.89
CA ILE A 605 5.53 25.33 49.51
C ILE A 605 4.97 24.14 48.73
N ILE A 606 4.95 22.96 49.35
CA ILE A 606 4.33 21.77 48.77
C ILE A 606 2.86 22.01 48.48
N GLY A 607 2.12 22.64 49.41
CA GLY A 607 0.72 23.02 49.23
C GLY A 607 0.51 23.95 48.04
N LYS A 608 1.34 24.98 47.87
CA LYS A 608 1.28 25.89 46.71
C LYS A 608 1.50 25.15 45.38
N CYS A 609 2.47 24.25 45.32
CA CYS A 609 2.70 23.43 44.11
C CYS A 609 1.51 22.51 43.79
N ILE A 610 0.85 21.95 44.81
CA ILE A 610 -0.36 21.12 44.63
C ILE A 610 -1.53 21.97 44.10
N ILE A 611 -1.68 23.21 44.58
CA ILE A 611 -2.69 24.15 44.07
C ILE A 611 -2.42 24.44 42.58
N GLU A 612 -1.17 24.70 42.19
CA GLU A 612 -0.81 24.93 40.78
C GLU A 612 -1.06 23.69 39.90
N TYR A 613 -0.78 22.49 40.42
CA TYR A 613 -1.16 21.24 39.74
C TYR A 613 -2.69 21.14 39.56
N ALA A 614 -3.46 21.43 40.61
CA ALA A 614 -4.92 21.36 40.57
C ALA A 614 -5.51 22.37 39.58
N LYS A 615 -5.07 23.64 39.58
CA LYS A 615 -5.50 24.66 38.60
C LYS A 615 -5.30 24.19 37.16
N LYS A 616 -4.18 23.53 36.88
CA LYS A 616 -3.81 23.07 35.54
C LYS A 616 -4.64 21.89 35.04
N TRP A 617 -4.96 20.94 35.93
CA TRP A 617 -5.62 19.69 35.55
C TRP A 617 -7.12 19.62 35.91
N LEU A 618 -7.63 20.58 36.69
CA LEU A 618 -9.03 20.69 37.12
C LEU A 618 -9.60 22.10 36.85
N PRO A 619 -9.82 22.46 35.57
CA PRO A 619 -10.39 23.77 35.22
C PRO A 619 -11.82 23.90 35.77
N GLY A 620 -12.04 24.90 36.63
CA GLY A 620 -13.33 25.17 37.31
C GLY A 620 -13.26 25.36 38.83
N MET A 621 -12.10 25.15 39.46
CA MET A 621 -11.92 25.35 40.91
C MET A 621 -11.69 26.81 41.34
N ASP A 622 -11.51 27.75 40.42
CA ASP A 622 -11.22 29.16 40.74
C ASP A 622 -12.43 29.97 41.26
N VAL A 623 -13.60 29.35 41.46
CA VAL A 623 -14.84 30.06 41.83
C VAL A 623 -15.06 30.20 43.35
N GLU A 624 -14.29 29.55 44.24
CA GLU A 624 -14.65 29.54 45.68
C GLU A 624 -13.52 29.78 46.71
N ILE A 625 -12.36 30.36 46.36
CA ILE A 625 -11.29 30.62 47.36
C ILE A 625 -11.22 32.10 47.83
N GLU A 626 -12.09 32.99 47.37
CA GLU A 626 -12.22 34.35 47.95
C GLU A 626 -13.19 34.45 49.15
N GLY A 627 -13.93 33.38 49.48
CA GLY A 627 -15.01 33.40 50.48
C GLY A 627 -14.62 33.18 51.95
N LEU A 628 -13.37 32.87 52.29
CA LEU A 628 -12.99 32.48 53.66
C LEU A 628 -12.20 33.52 54.47
N ARG A 629 -12.26 34.80 54.06
CA ARG A 629 -11.91 35.93 54.95
C ARG A 629 -13.17 36.64 55.45
N GLY A 630 -13.90 35.98 56.33
CA GLY A 630 -14.93 36.68 57.09
C GLY A 630 -16.00 35.77 57.62
N TYR A 631 -15.73 35.03 58.68
CA TYR A 631 -16.70 34.79 59.75
C TYR A 631 -15.93 34.53 61.04
N GLY A 632 -15.73 35.61 61.79
CA GLY A 632 -15.40 35.52 63.21
C GLY A 632 -16.66 35.20 64.00
N HIS A 633 -16.44 34.49 65.10
CA HIS A 633 -17.30 34.38 66.29
C HIS A 633 -18.76 33.96 66.08
N GLU A 634 -19.08 32.72 66.47
CA GLU A 634 -20.11 32.52 67.50
C GLU A 634 -19.92 31.23 68.30
N LYS A 635 -20.43 31.29 69.53
CA LYS A 635 -20.04 30.54 70.72
C LYS A 635 -20.49 29.07 70.73
N TYR A 636 -19.69 28.24 71.39
CA TYR A 636 -20.12 26.99 72.02
C TYR A 636 -21.24 27.25 73.04
N ASN A 637 -22.31 26.46 72.96
CA ASN A 637 -23.15 26.09 74.10
C ASN A 637 -23.89 24.78 73.81
N LEU A 638 -23.34 23.70 74.40
CA LEU A 638 -23.90 22.44 74.92
C LEU A 638 -23.00 21.23 74.58
#